data_AF-A0A940A2P4-F1
#
_entry.id   AF-A0A940A2P4-F1
#
_cell.length_a   1.000
_cell.length_b   1.000
_cell.length_c   1.000
_cell.angle_alpha   90.00
_cell.angle_beta   90.00
_cell.angle_gamma   90.00
#
_symmetry.space_group_name_H-M   'P 1'
#
loop_
_entity.id
_entity.type
_entity.pdbx_description
1 polymer ?
#
loop_
_entity_poly.entity_id
_entity_poly.type
_entity_poly.pdbx_seq_one_letter_code
_entity_poly.pdbx_strand_id
1 'polypeptide(L)'
;MRAFWQIAKRAFRSSGSGGAKASPHAGYAMLLAALVVFCLIAGIWFSYFRDLFAPDPVPETVVVVNAPNSFKDYVASDVFIGMGFHFDYREHPYAYDVATYSAMMKEAGSRLTVFFDKDGDVLTFYPAADLGNTDFRDSFKNYILDRYSDYIKESSGLPVVIESPLIINVEGVEDPNESDSEESAIMALGYMVVPLLYFIVVLYASMLKGTNVIAGSKEQNTFAAILMTPVPRRTIILGNIMGVWMSSMIPALVLSVLLFLVPVFRPGMLAVLFIMAVLCIFVASIVILISVLSNNVITAQTAFLPVFFVFISVCISALQDPDEFTGVYEYIPLYGQYIGIGKALSQQINILGLLGSSALTLVLSAICILISVRLLFSERFTVSVMSASDRELVKARREARMMEKKKTYLTAKTSVFDYKPKSSLNGLSFGITQMTRPLVLLSVFQLIAMIPPLLMTNGEYLTNVIASLKAVKSVPDVISSGAGIIGVLMSTPAFLLSMALGYILIDIYYCLRVRFIERTPLASGLGLPKEHIPRRYLTGIAAGLVLMGSVFAILVISGQIKVTGFGIAAANIPLFLAFIVMWLFQGACEEIMFRGYMMPRIAARYGLIPAIAVSSLLFCLFHGMNPGFTVLALINLILVSVLFALIAYFTDNIWIVCAAHTMWNFTQGNIFGLEVSGNSGNVSVIHTELGQGATALMTGGTFGPEGGLAVTIVTLVAIAVVLVLFRKKTGCGKISRKETPEG
;
A
#
# COMPACT_ATOMS: atom_id res chain seq x y z
N MET A 1 36.35 6.58 8.15
CA MET A 1 35.50 7.56 7.43
C MET A 1 36.08 8.09 6.12
N ARG A 2 37.26 8.71 6.06
CA ARG A 2 37.81 9.26 4.79
C ARG A 2 38.11 8.20 3.72
N ALA A 3 38.58 7.02 4.11
CA ALA A 3 38.78 5.88 3.21
C ALA A 3 37.45 5.34 2.65
N PHE A 4 36.42 5.22 3.49
CA PHE A 4 35.06 4.84 3.08
C PHE A 4 34.45 5.85 2.09
N TRP A 5 34.66 7.15 2.34
CA TRP A 5 34.23 8.23 1.44
C TRP A 5 34.95 8.21 0.08
N GLN A 6 36.24 7.84 0.06
CA GLN A 6 37.03 7.68 -1.16
C GLN A 6 36.62 6.43 -1.96
N ILE A 7 36.31 5.32 -1.30
CA ILE A 7 35.80 4.09 -1.92
C ILE A 7 34.41 4.32 -2.50
N ALA A 8 33.51 4.97 -1.76
CA ALA A 8 32.19 5.36 -2.26
C ALA A 8 32.31 6.27 -3.49
N LYS A 9 33.16 7.32 -3.45
CA LYS A 9 33.40 8.19 -4.62
C LYS A 9 33.95 7.46 -5.84
N ARG A 10 34.77 6.42 -5.67
CA ARG A 10 35.32 5.62 -6.78
C ARG A 10 34.25 4.67 -7.37
N ALA A 11 33.43 4.05 -6.53
CA ALA A 11 32.28 3.24 -6.99
C ALA A 11 31.22 4.09 -7.73
N PHE A 12 31.03 5.35 -7.34
CA PHE A 12 30.14 6.30 -8.03
C PHE A 12 30.71 6.83 -9.36
N ARG A 13 32.02 6.72 -9.61
CA ARG A 13 32.63 7.12 -10.89
C ARG A 13 32.72 5.99 -11.91
N SER A 14 32.81 4.73 -11.47
CA SER A 14 32.92 3.57 -12.37
C SER A 14 31.58 3.08 -12.94
N SER A 15 30.44 3.47 -12.37
CA SER A 15 29.10 3.18 -12.92
C SER A 15 28.66 4.13 -14.04
N GLY A 16 29.52 5.09 -14.41
CA GLY A 16 29.30 6.07 -15.46
C GLY A 16 30.08 5.81 -16.75
N SER A 17 30.12 4.58 -17.27
CA SER A 17 30.51 4.37 -18.68
C SER A 17 29.29 4.57 -19.58
N GLY A 18 28.97 5.84 -19.87
CA GLY A 18 27.94 6.19 -20.85
C GLY A 18 27.08 7.39 -20.48
N GLY A 19 27.66 8.60 -20.53
CA GLY A 19 26.98 9.86 -20.88
C GLY A 19 25.84 10.43 -20.01
N ALA A 20 25.14 9.65 -19.20
CA ALA A 20 24.02 10.12 -18.38
C ALA A 20 24.47 10.26 -16.92
N LYS A 21 24.57 11.50 -16.42
CA LYS A 21 24.71 11.76 -14.98
C LYS A 21 23.48 11.20 -14.26
N ALA A 22 23.62 10.03 -13.64
CA ALA A 22 22.61 9.49 -12.75
C ALA A 22 22.30 10.53 -11.65
N SER A 23 21.02 10.87 -11.46
CA SER A 23 20.65 11.85 -10.45
C SER A 23 21.00 11.32 -9.05
N PRO A 24 21.58 12.12 -8.15
CA PRO A 24 21.94 11.71 -6.79
C PRO A 24 20.78 11.06 -6.02
N HIS A 25 19.55 11.45 -6.34
CA HIS A 25 18.29 10.98 -5.73
C HIS A 25 18.06 9.47 -5.83
N ALA A 26 18.49 8.82 -6.92
CA ALA A 26 18.37 7.37 -7.07
C ALA A 26 19.38 6.60 -6.20
N GLY A 27 20.58 7.17 -6.00
CA GLY A 27 21.58 6.63 -5.09
C GLY A 27 21.13 6.72 -3.63
N TYR A 28 20.45 7.81 -3.24
CA TYR A 28 19.88 7.96 -1.91
C TYR A 28 18.76 6.96 -1.63
N ALA A 29 17.90 6.64 -2.60
CA ALA A 29 16.85 5.64 -2.44
C ALA A 29 17.42 4.22 -2.23
N MET A 30 18.49 3.84 -2.94
CA MET A 30 19.22 2.59 -2.70
C MET A 30 19.92 2.58 -1.33
N LEU A 31 20.50 3.71 -0.92
CA LEU A 31 21.16 3.83 0.38
C LEU A 31 20.14 3.78 1.52
N LEU A 32 18.94 4.34 1.33
CA LEU A 32 17.83 4.28 2.28
C LEU A 32 17.25 2.86 2.35
N ALA A 33 17.02 2.20 1.20
CA ALA A 33 16.56 0.81 1.17
C ALA A 33 17.60 -0.14 1.77
N ALA A 34 18.90 0.06 1.47
CA ALA A 34 19.99 -0.69 2.09
C ALA A 34 20.16 -0.34 3.57
N LEU A 35 19.89 0.90 4.00
CA LEU A 35 19.86 1.28 5.42
C LEU A 35 18.69 0.63 6.14
N VAL A 36 17.52 0.58 5.53
CA VAL A 36 16.32 -0.07 6.10
C VAL A 36 16.58 -1.56 6.22
N VAL A 37 17.12 -2.21 5.18
CA VAL A 37 17.54 -3.62 5.22
C VAL A 37 18.64 -3.83 6.27
N PHE A 38 19.63 -2.94 6.36
CA PHE A 38 20.68 -3.00 7.38
C PHE A 38 20.14 -2.76 8.78
N CYS A 39 19.19 -1.85 9.00
CA CYS A 39 18.57 -1.58 10.30
C CYS A 39 17.63 -2.72 10.73
N LEU A 40 16.95 -3.37 9.79
CA LEU A 40 16.12 -4.55 10.05
C LEU A 40 17.00 -5.77 10.38
N ILE A 41 18.04 -6.02 9.59
CA ILE A 41 19.02 -7.09 9.86
C ILE A 41 19.80 -6.77 11.15
N ALA A 42 20.16 -5.51 11.41
CA ALA A 42 20.85 -5.10 12.63
C ALA A 42 19.94 -5.14 13.85
N GLY A 43 18.63 -4.89 13.73
CA GLY A 43 17.67 -5.06 14.82
C GLY A 43 17.50 -6.53 15.21
N ILE A 44 17.39 -7.41 14.20
CA ILE A 44 17.36 -8.86 14.40
C ILE A 44 18.69 -9.34 14.99
N TRP A 45 19.83 -8.90 14.45
CA TRP A 45 21.14 -9.21 15.01
C TRP A 45 21.34 -8.64 16.41
N PHE A 46 20.81 -7.46 16.73
CA PHE A 46 20.94 -6.84 18.05
C PHE A 46 20.16 -7.61 19.12
N SER A 47 19.03 -8.23 18.80
CA SER A 47 18.34 -9.16 19.71
C SER A 47 19.19 -10.40 20.02
N TYR A 48 19.70 -11.09 18.98
CA TYR A 48 20.60 -12.24 19.15
C TYR A 48 21.96 -11.90 19.80
N PHE A 49 22.50 -10.70 19.56
CA PHE A 49 23.75 -10.24 20.18
C PHE A 49 23.51 -9.84 21.65
N ARG A 50 22.35 -9.26 21.98
CA ARG A 50 21.97 -8.94 23.37
C ARG A 50 21.97 -10.19 24.23
N ASP A 51 21.45 -11.30 23.72
CA ASP A 51 21.33 -12.54 24.49
C ASP A 51 22.68 -13.24 24.69
N LEU A 52 23.66 -12.97 23.82
CA LEU A 52 25.06 -13.39 23.98
C LEU A 52 25.82 -12.64 25.09
N PHE A 53 25.32 -11.47 25.50
CA PHE A 53 25.91 -10.62 26.54
C PHE A 53 24.93 -10.31 27.69
N ALA A 54 23.76 -10.97 27.71
CA ALA A 54 22.81 -10.84 28.79
C ALA A 54 23.41 -11.52 30.03
N PRO A 55 23.51 -10.81 31.17
CA PRO A 55 23.95 -11.45 32.40
C PRO A 55 22.97 -12.56 32.79
N ASP A 56 23.48 -13.66 33.35
CA ASP A 56 22.67 -14.77 33.85
C ASP A 56 21.48 -14.26 34.71
N PRO A 57 20.29 -14.89 34.61
CA PRO A 57 19.10 -14.44 35.33
C PRO A 57 19.38 -14.41 36.84
N VAL A 58 19.23 -13.23 37.43
CA VAL A 58 19.30 -13.04 38.88
C VAL A 58 18.09 -13.75 39.50
N PRO A 59 18.23 -14.56 40.56
CA PRO A 59 17.10 -15.23 41.19
C PRO A 59 16.08 -14.20 41.70
N GLU A 60 14.81 -14.36 41.31
CA GLU A 60 13.75 -13.39 41.60
C GLU A 60 13.04 -13.76 42.91
N THR A 61 13.33 -13.01 43.98
CA THR A 61 12.69 -13.20 45.29
C THR A 61 11.26 -12.64 45.27
N VAL A 62 10.27 -13.42 45.73
CA VAL A 62 8.86 -13.04 45.91
C VAL A 62 8.49 -13.09 47.38
N VAL A 63 7.90 -12.01 47.91
CA VAL A 63 7.38 -12.01 49.28
C VAL A 63 5.98 -12.62 49.27
N VAL A 64 5.76 -13.66 50.08
CA VAL A 64 4.46 -14.31 50.20
C VAL A 64 3.93 -14.18 51.62
N VAL A 65 2.77 -13.57 51.77
CA VAL A 65 2.14 -13.26 53.05
C VAL A 65 0.97 -14.20 53.31
N ASN A 66 0.94 -14.80 54.51
CA ASN A 66 -0.08 -15.76 54.98
C ASN A 66 -0.22 -17.02 54.11
N ALA A 67 0.89 -17.52 53.56
CA ALA A 67 0.86 -18.69 52.68
C ALA A 67 0.27 -19.93 53.37
N PRO A 68 -0.77 -20.57 52.79
CA PRO A 68 -1.33 -21.80 53.34
C PRO A 68 -0.33 -22.96 53.22
N ASN A 69 -0.43 -23.95 54.11
CA ASN A 69 0.50 -25.10 54.12
C ASN A 69 0.47 -25.86 52.79
N SER A 70 -0.69 -25.98 52.16
CA SER A 70 -0.84 -26.58 50.83
C SER A 70 -0.03 -25.87 49.74
N PHE A 71 0.16 -24.55 49.83
CA PHE A 71 1.00 -23.79 48.90
C PHE A 71 2.48 -24.05 49.14
N LYS A 72 2.89 -24.13 50.40
CA LYS A 72 4.28 -24.47 50.78
C LYS A 72 4.64 -25.88 50.31
N ASP A 73 3.71 -26.83 50.43
CA ASP A 73 3.89 -28.21 49.96
C ASP A 73 3.95 -28.30 48.43
N TYR A 74 3.11 -27.54 47.72
CA TYR A 74 3.13 -27.46 46.26
C TYR A 74 4.47 -26.92 45.72
N VAL A 75 4.95 -25.81 46.27
CA VAL A 75 6.22 -25.18 45.87
C VAL A 75 7.43 -26.03 46.27
N ALA A 76 7.31 -26.86 47.30
CA ALA A 76 8.36 -27.80 47.73
C ALA A 76 8.41 -29.10 46.93
N SER A 77 7.46 -29.35 46.02
CA SER A 77 7.44 -30.54 45.16
C SER A 77 8.52 -30.49 44.07
N ASP A 78 9.04 -31.66 43.66
CA ASP A 78 10.11 -31.79 42.64
C ASP A 78 9.79 -31.12 41.28
N VAL A 79 8.53 -30.77 41.03
CA VAL A 79 8.05 -30.09 39.82
C VAL A 79 8.48 -28.61 39.78
N PHE A 80 8.74 -27.99 40.95
CA PHE A 80 9.01 -26.56 41.07
C PHE A 80 10.51 -26.19 41.18
N ILE A 81 11.37 -27.19 41.45
CA ILE A 81 12.79 -27.01 41.84
C ILE A 81 13.68 -26.44 40.70
N GLY A 82 13.15 -26.19 39.51
CA GLY A 82 13.90 -25.67 38.36
C GLY A 82 13.66 -24.21 37.95
N MET A 83 12.69 -23.49 38.55
CA MET A 83 12.19 -22.21 37.97
C MET A 83 12.85 -20.92 38.50
N GLY A 84 13.87 -21.01 39.36
CA GLY A 84 14.66 -19.83 39.78
C GLY A 84 13.96 -18.82 40.72
N PHE A 85 12.75 -19.12 41.22
CA PHE A 85 12.05 -18.30 42.20
C PHE A 85 12.53 -18.57 43.64
N HIS A 86 12.62 -17.52 44.45
CA HIS A 86 12.86 -17.62 45.89
C HIS A 86 11.69 -17.01 46.66
N PHE A 87 11.16 -17.73 47.63
CA PHE A 87 9.97 -17.29 48.37
C PHE A 87 10.34 -16.86 49.78
N ASP A 88 10.05 -15.61 50.13
CA ASP A 88 10.17 -15.07 51.49
C ASP A 88 8.78 -15.07 52.16
N TYR A 89 8.57 -15.99 53.11
CA TYR A 89 7.27 -16.18 53.76
C TYR A 89 7.10 -15.28 54.97
N ARG A 90 6.03 -14.49 55.00
CA ARG A 90 5.68 -13.57 56.10
C ARG A 90 4.22 -13.73 56.53
N GLU A 91 3.86 -13.18 57.69
CA GLU A 91 2.49 -13.21 58.21
C GLU A 91 2.02 -11.78 58.49
N HIS A 92 0.81 -11.42 58.07
CA HIS A 92 0.22 -10.09 58.31
C HIS A 92 -1.32 -10.14 58.43
N PRO A 93 -1.94 -9.47 59.42
CA PRO A 93 -3.37 -9.62 59.71
C PRO A 93 -4.30 -8.82 58.79
N TYR A 94 -3.82 -7.78 58.11
CA TYR A 94 -4.65 -6.89 57.27
C TYR A 94 -4.28 -7.03 55.79
N ALA A 95 -5.28 -7.25 54.93
CA ALA A 95 -5.13 -7.44 53.48
C ALA A 95 -4.80 -6.15 52.69
N TYR A 96 -5.18 -4.97 53.21
CA TYR A 96 -5.03 -3.69 52.52
C TYR A 96 -4.03 -2.75 53.21
N ASP A 97 -2.89 -3.29 53.66
CA ASP A 97 -1.79 -2.51 54.24
C ASP A 97 -0.61 -2.36 53.27
N VAL A 98 -0.87 -1.59 52.20
CA VAL A 98 0.06 -1.37 51.07
C VAL A 98 1.41 -0.77 51.51
N ALA A 99 1.41 0.05 52.57
CA ALA A 99 2.62 0.67 53.08
C ALA A 99 3.57 -0.38 53.68
N THR A 100 3.02 -1.30 54.47
CA THR A 100 3.77 -2.41 55.07
C THR A 100 4.29 -3.38 54.00
N TYR A 101 3.48 -3.73 53.00
CA TYR A 101 3.93 -4.59 51.90
C TYR A 101 5.04 -3.96 51.06
N SER A 102 4.94 -2.65 50.78
CA SER A 102 6.01 -1.94 50.07
C SER A 102 7.32 -1.91 50.87
N ALA A 103 7.26 -1.85 52.20
CA ALA A 103 8.43 -1.95 53.06
C ALA A 103 9.03 -3.37 53.04
N MET A 104 8.21 -4.41 53.13
CA MET A 104 8.63 -5.82 53.04
C MET A 104 9.30 -6.12 51.70
N MET A 105 8.75 -5.63 50.59
CA MET A 105 9.35 -5.76 49.25
C MET A 105 10.74 -5.14 49.17
N LYS A 106 10.91 -3.93 49.71
CA LYS A 106 12.20 -3.24 49.72
C LYS A 106 13.24 -3.97 50.56
N GLU A 107 12.82 -4.55 51.69
CA GLU A 107 13.70 -5.31 52.58
C GLU A 107 14.16 -6.63 51.94
N ALA A 108 13.24 -7.35 51.28
CA ALA A 108 13.52 -8.64 50.63
C ALA A 108 14.16 -8.51 49.23
N GLY A 109 14.36 -7.28 48.72
CA GLY A 109 14.78 -7.04 47.34
C GLY A 109 13.79 -7.58 46.30
N SER A 110 12.51 -7.65 46.66
CA SER A 110 11.46 -8.30 45.89
C SER A 110 10.70 -7.34 44.99
N ARG A 111 10.28 -7.83 43.82
CA ARG A 111 9.49 -7.08 42.83
C ARG A 111 7.98 -7.32 42.97
N LEU A 112 7.56 -8.28 43.79
CA LEU A 112 6.16 -8.68 43.96
C LEU A 112 5.88 -9.16 45.39
N THR A 113 4.79 -8.68 45.99
CA THR A 113 4.19 -9.31 47.18
C THR A 113 2.89 -10.00 46.82
N VAL A 114 2.70 -11.22 47.33
CA VAL A 114 1.45 -11.99 47.18
C VAL A 114 0.87 -12.23 48.55
N PHE A 115 -0.40 -11.89 48.75
CA PHE A 115 -1.13 -12.06 49.99
C PHE A 115 -2.25 -13.08 49.81
N PHE A 116 -2.28 -14.09 50.68
CA PHE A 116 -3.38 -15.05 50.76
C PHE A 116 -4.38 -14.59 51.82
N ASP A 117 -5.59 -14.28 51.39
CA ASP A 117 -6.67 -13.88 52.29
C ASP A 117 -7.34 -15.09 52.95
N LYS A 118 -7.96 -14.86 54.11
CA LYS A 118 -8.66 -15.89 54.88
C LYS A 118 -9.90 -16.43 54.17
N ASP A 119 -10.48 -15.63 53.28
CA ASP A 119 -11.65 -15.99 52.47
C ASP A 119 -11.27 -16.76 51.19
N GLY A 120 -9.98 -17.02 50.97
CA GLY A 120 -9.46 -17.80 49.84
C GLY A 120 -9.04 -16.97 48.62
N ASP A 121 -9.20 -15.64 48.68
CA ASP A 121 -8.74 -14.72 47.64
C ASP A 121 -7.22 -14.51 47.69
N VAL A 122 -6.59 -14.31 46.54
CA VAL A 122 -5.14 -14.03 46.43
C VAL A 122 -4.95 -12.63 45.86
N LEU A 123 -4.28 -11.75 46.62
CA LEU A 123 -4.02 -10.37 46.25
C LEU A 123 -2.55 -10.16 45.90
N THR A 124 -2.26 -9.43 44.82
CA THR A 124 -0.89 -9.10 44.40
C THR A 124 -0.60 -7.61 44.52
N PHE A 125 0.49 -7.25 45.19
CA PHE A 125 0.93 -5.86 45.37
C PHE A 125 2.28 -5.63 44.68
N TYR A 126 2.34 -4.63 43.80
CA TYR A 126 3.56 -4.24 43.08
C TYR A 126 3.52 -2.75 42.67
N PRO A 127 4.68 -2.09 42.49
CA PRO A 127 4.75 -0.73 41.96
C PRO A 127 4.44 -0.71 40.45
N ALA A 128 3.26 -0.21 40.06
CA ALA A 128 2.81 -0.17 38.67
C ALA A 128 3.58 0.83 37.77
N ALA A 129 4.49 1.63 38.34
CA ALA A 129 5.28 2.62 37.59
C ALA A 129 6.42 2.00 36.76
N ASP A 130 6.82 0.76 37.06
CA ASP A 130 7.86 0.02 36.33
C ASP A 130 7.22 -1.18 35.61
N LEU A 131 7.29 -1.16 34.27
CA LEU A 131 6.67 -2.15 33.38
C LEU A 131 7.19 -3.57 33.65
N GLY A 132 8.47 -3.74 34.03
CA GLY A 132 9.04 -5.06 34.32
C GLY A 132 8.42 -5.76 35.54
N ASN A 133 7.83 -5.01 36.47
CA ASN A 133 7.13 -5.59 37.63
C ASN A 133 5.74 -6.12 37.25
N THR A 134 5.13 -5.57 36.20
CA THR A 134 3.81 -5.98 35.72
C THR A 134 3.90 -7.33 35.02
N ASP A 135 4.92 -7.50 34.16
CA ASP A 135 5.21 -8.75 33.46
C ASP A 135 5.59 -9.86 34.45
N PHE A 136 6.42 -9.55 35.45
CA PHE A 136 6.79 -10.49 36.51
C PHE A 136 5.57 -11.00 37.30
N ARG A 137 4.59 -10.12 37.59
CA ARG A 137 3.35 -10.49 38.27
C ARG A 137 2.43 -11.37 37.42
N ASP A 138 2.34 -11.14 36.10
CA ASP A 138 1.58 -12.02 35.21
C ASP A 138 2.22 -13.40 35.09
N SER A 139 3.55 -13.45 34.95
CA SER A 139 4.29 -14.72 34.96
C SER A 139 4.07 -15.49 36.27
N PHE A 140 4.17 -14.83 37.43
CA PHE A 140 3.91 -15.48 38.71
C PHE A 140 2.49 -16.05 38.80
N LYS A 141 1.48 -15.29 38.35
CA LYS A 141 0.09 -15.75 38.34
C LYS A 141 -0.09 -16.98 37.44
N ASN A 142 0.34 -16.89 36.19
CA ASN A 142 0.06 -17.90 35.17
C ASN A 142 0.85 -19.20 35.41
N TYR A 143 2.10 -19.10 35.89
CA TYR A 143 2.95 -20.27 36.08
C TYR A 143 2.83 -20.91 37.47
N ILE A 144 2.56 -20.11 38.51
CA ILE A 144 2.57 -20.58 39.90
C ILE A 144 1.15 -20.72 40.43
N LEU A 145 0.34 -19.65 40.40
CA LEU A 145 -0.97 -19.64 41.05
C LEU A 145 -2.02 -20.47 40.31
N ASP A 146 -2.04 -20.43 38.97
CA ASP A 146 -2.99 -21.21 38.18
C ASP A 146 -2.73 -22.72 38.35
N ARG A 147 -1.47 -23.14 38.28
CA ARG A 147 -1.10 -24.55 38.54
C ARG A 147 -1.30 -24.97 40.00
N TYR A 148 -1.10 -24.07 40.95
CA TYR A 148 -1.43 -24.33 42.34
C TYR A 148 -2.95 -24.54 42.54
N SER A 149 -3.78 -23.79 41.81
CA SER A 149 -5.24 -24.00 41.80
C SER A 149 -5.59 -25.41 41.33
N ASP A 150 -4.92 -25.90 40.29
CA ASP A 150 -5.14 -27.25 39.76
C ASP A 150 -4.66 -28.34 40.73
N TYR A 151 -3.52 -28.13 41.39
CA TYR A 151 -3.03 -29.00 42.47
C TYR A 151 -4.03 -29.14 43.63
N ILE A 152 -4.69 -28.05 44.04
CA ILE A 152 -5.74 -28.09 45.07
C ILE A 152 -6.97 -28.87 44.59
N LYS A 153 -7.40 -28.68 43.33
CA LYS A 153 -8.55 -29.40 42.77
C LYS A 153 -8.29 -30.91 42.73
N GLU A 154 -7.09 -31.32 42.33
CA GLU A 154 -6.68 -32.73 42.26
C GLU A 154 -6.61 -33.38 43.65
N SER A 155 -5.99 -32.70 44.62
CA SER A 155 -5.91 -33.18 46.01
C SER A 155 -7.26 -33.24 46.74
N SER A 156 -8.26 -32.49 46.25
CA SER A 156 -9.63 -32.48 46.81
C SER A 156 -10.56 -33.52 46.18
N GLY A 157 -10.06 -34.37 45.26
CA GLY A 157 -10.86 -35.41 44.60
C GLY A 157 -11.93 -34.88 43.65
N LEU A 158 -11.90 -33.58 43.33
CA LEU A 158 -12.71 -32.99 42.29
C LEU A 158 -12.10 -33.39 40.94
N PRO A 159 -12.90 -33.75 39.93
CA PRO A 159 -12.38 -33.97 38.60
C PRO A 159 -11.73 -32.67 38.15
N VAL A 160 -10.40 -32.66 38.10
CA VAL A 160 -9.67 -31.68 37.31
C VAL A 160 -10.03 -32.04 35.89
N VAL A 161 -11.06 -31.38 35.35
CA VAL A 161 -11.10 -31.19 33.92
C VAL A 161 -9.86 -30.34 33.67
N ILE A 162 -8.75 -31.01 33.40
CA ILE A 162 -7.74 -30.42 32.55
C ILE A 162 -8.53 -30.26 31.26
N GLU A 163 -9.23 -29.14 31.13
CA GLU A 163 -9.34 -28.52 29.84
C GLU A 163 -7.87 -28.27 29.51
N SER A 164 -7.20 -29.30 28.96
CA SER A 164 -6.23 -29.07 27.91
C SER A 164 -7.06 -28.22 26.98
N PRO A 165 -6.89 -26.89 27.03
CA PRO A 165 -7.92 -25.91 26.69
C PRO A 165 -8.47 -26.38 25.38
N LEU A 166 -9.70 -26.91 25.35
CA LEU A 166 -10.17 -27.86 24.32
C LEU A 166 -9.39 -27.56 23.06
N ILE A 167 -8.31 -28.34 22.80
CA ILE A 167 -7.49 -28.07 21.64
C ILE A 167 -8.33 -28.65 20.53
N ILE A 168 -9.34 -27.89 20.14
CA ILE A 168 -9.71 -27.79 18.76
C ILE A 168 -8.39 -27.36 18.14
N ASN A 169 -7.65 -28.33 17.61
CA ASN A 169 -6.73 -28.08 16.53
C ASN A 169 -7.61 -27.56 15.39
N VAL A 170 -8.04 -26.32 15.50
CA VAL A 170 -8.11 -25.44 14.35
C VAL A 170 -6.65 -25.28 14.02
N GLU A 171 -6.20 -25.82 12.89
CA GLU A 171 -4.88 -25.51 12.36
C GLU A 171 -4.68 -23.98 12.45
N GLY A 172 -3.77 -23.51 13.32
CA GLY A 172 -3.34 -22.10 13.34
C GLY A 172 -3.51 -21.26 14.62
N VAL A 173 -3.71 -21.82 15.82
CA VAL A 173 -3.55 -21.03 17.06
C VAL A 173 -2.54 -21.71 17.99
N GLU A 174 -1.28 -21.27 17.91
CA GLU A 174 -0.18 -21.67 18.79
C GLU A 174 -0.26 -20.95 20.16
N ASP A 175 0.24 -21.62 21.20
CA ASP A 175 0.30 -21.17 22.59
C ASP A 175 1.14 -19.87 22.70
N PRO A 176 0.62 -18.76 23.27
CA PRO A 176 1.32 -17.48 23.29
C PRO A 176 2.60 -17.44 24.14
N ASN A 177 2.99 -18.53 24.81
CA ASN A 177 4.13 -18.60 25.73
C ASN A 177 5.23 -19.61 25.35
N GLU A 178 5.15 -20.28 24.19
CA GLU A 178 6.31 -21.02 23.69
C GLU A 178 7.37 -20.06 23.15
N SER A 179 8.64 -20.47 23.21
CA SER A 179 9.83 -19.80 22.64
C SER A 179 9.71 -19.43 21.14
N ASP A 180 8.57 -19.76 20.53
CA ASP A 180 8.16 -19.51 19.15
C ASP A 180 7.76 -18.05 18.89
N SER A 181 7.69 -17.16 19.89
CA SER A 181 7.31 -15.75 19.64
C SER A 181 8.31 -14.98 18.77
N GLU A 182 9.62 -15.29 18.86
CA GLU A 182 10.63 -14.65 18.01
C GLU A 182 10.71 -15.31 16.63
N GLU A 183 10.63 -16.64 16.56
CA GLU A 183 10.65 -17.38 15.28
C GLU A 183 9.39 -17.06 14.46
N SER A 184 8.21 -17.00 15.08
CA SER A 184 6.96 -16.54 14.45
C SER A 184 7.02 -15.09 13.98
N ALA A 185 7.62 -14.18 14.76
CA ALA A 185 7.81 -12.79 14.33
C ALA A 185 8.78 -12.68 13.13
N ILE A 186 9.87 -13.45 13.14
CA ILE A 186 10.83 -13.55 12.02
C ILE A 186 10.14 -14.15 10.79
N MET A 187 9.29 -15.16 10.97
CA MET A 187 8.51 -15.79 9.90
C MET A 187 7.48 -14.83 9.31
N ALA A 188 6.79 -14.05 10.13
CA ALA A 188 5.85 -13.02 9.67
C ALA A 188 6.58 -11.91 8.89
N LEU A 189 7.72 -11.41 9.40
CA LEU A 189 8.58 -10.46 8.70
C LEU A 189 9.11 -11.02 7.37
N GLY A 190 9.52 -12.29 7.38
CA GLY A 190 9.95 -13.05 6.22
C GLY A 190 8.86 -13.18 5.17
N TYR A 191 7.64 -13.51 5.59
CA TYR A 191 6.49 -13.64 4.71
C TYR A 191 6.15 -12.34 3.99
N MET A 192 6.34 -11.21 4.67
CA MET A 192 5.84 -9.91 4.24
C MET A 192 6.86 -9.05 3.50
N VAL A 193 8.01 -8.83 4.12
CA VAL A 193 8.98 -7.82 3.66
C VAL A 193 9.90 -8.41 2.60
N VAL A 194 10.28 -9.68 2.75
CA VAL A 194 11.25 -10.32 1.85
C VAL A 194 10.73 -10.41 0.41
N PRO A 195 9.48 -10.84 0.13
CA PRO A 195 8.95 -10.83 -1.23
C PRO A 195 8.94 -9.42 -1.85
N LEU A 196 8.58 -8.39 -1.07
CA LEU A 196 8.59 -7.00 -1.53
C LEU A 196 10.00 -6.56 -1.95
N LEU A 197 11.03 -6.90 -1.17
CA LEU A 197 12.42 -6.60 -1.50
C LEU A 197 12.86 -7.29 -2.80
N TYR A 198 12.51 -8.56 -2.98
CA TYR A 198 12.78 -9.28 -4.23
C TYR A 198 12.14 -8.59 -5.44
N PHE A 199 10.86 -8.21 -5.33
CA PHE A 199 10.15 -7.51 -6.41
C PHE A 199 10.80 -6.17 -6.75
N ILE A 200 11.11 -5.33 -5.74
CA ILE A 200 11.76 -4.03 -5.96
C ILE A 200 13.12 -4.21 -6.68
N VAL A 201 13.94 -5.13 -6.18
CA VAL A 201 15.29 -5.38 -6.72
C VAL A 201 15.22 -5.89 -8.17
N VAL A 202 14.35 -6.86 -8.45
CA VAL A 202 14.20 -7.43 -9.80
C VAL A 202 13.64 -6.40 -10.78
N LEU A 203 12.61 -5.64 -10.38
CA LEU A 203 12.02 -4.59 -11.21
C LEU A 203 13.05 -3.53 -11.57
N TYR A 204 13.80 -3.05 -10.58
CA TYR A 204 14.80 -2.01 -10.79
C TYR A 204 15.98 -2.49 -11.66
N ALA A 205 16.53 -3.67 -11.35
CA ALA A 205 17.64 -4.26 -12.10
C ALA A 205 17.24 -4.53 -13.57
N SER A 206 16.03 -5.06 -13.77
CA SER A 206 15.51 -5.36 -15.10
C SER A 206 15.26 -4.08 -15.90
N MET A 207 14.67 -3.04 -15.29
CA MET A 207 14.41 -1.77 -15.95
C MET A 207 15.70 -1.13 -16.45
N LEU A 208 16.70 -0.95 -15.58
CA LEU A 208 17.94 -0.26 -15.92
C LEU A 208 18.68 -0.90 -17.10
N LYS A 209 18.81 -2.23 -17.11
CA LYS A 209 19.49 -2.91 -18.23
C LYS A 209 18.56 -3.07 -19.42
N GLY A 210 17.34 -3.54 -19.23
CA GLY A 210 16.43 -3.89 -20.33
C GLY A 210 15.97 -2.71 -21.19
N THR A 211 15.81 -1.51 -20.61
CA THR A 211 15.51 -0.32 -21.42
C THR A 211 16.70 0.09 -22.30
N ASN A 212 17.93 -0.19 -21.85
CA ASN A 212 19.13 0.15 -22.61
C ASN A 212 19.40 -0.80 -23.79
N VAL A 213 18.99 -2.07 -23.70
CA VAL A 213 19.34 -3.08 -24.72
C VAL A 213 18.76 -2.78 -26.10
N ILE A 214 17.50 -2.33 -26.19
CA ILE A 214 16.84 -2.04 -27.48
C ILE A 214 16.64 -0.54 -27.66
N ALA A 215 15.96 0.14 -26.73
CA ALA A 215 15.72 1.57 -26.85
C ALA A 215 17.03 2.38 -26.81
N GLY A 216 18.05 1.93 -26.06
CA GLY A 216 19.38 2.52 -26.09
C GLY A 216 20.13 2.30 -27.41
N SER A 217 20.07 1.10 -27.98
CA SER A 217 20.62 0.85 -29.32
C SER A 217 19.89 1.62 -30.42
N LYS A 218 18.59 1.88 -30.26
CA LYS A 218 17.81 2.76 -31.14
C LYS A 218 18.27 4.21 -31.02
N GLU A 219 18.46 4.69 -29.79
CA GLU A 219 18.96 6.04 -29.50
C GLU A 219 20.36 6.29 -30.08
N GLN A 220 21.21 5.26 -30.05
CA GLN A 220 22.57 5.30 -30.60
C GLN A 220 22.64 5.02 -32.11
N ASN A 221 21.50 4.76 -32.78
CA ASN A 221 21.41 4.34 -34.19
C ASN A 221 22.18 3.06 -34.54
N THR A 222 22.52 2.23 -33.56
CA THR A 222 23.23 0.96 -33.75
C THR A 222 22.27 -0.21 -33.95
N PHE A 223 21.00 -0.07 -33.58
CA PHE A 223 19.99 -1.11 -33.71
C PHE A 223 19.72 -1.54 -35.15
N ALA A 224 19.81 -0.61 -36.11
CA ALA A 224 19.65 -0.91 -37.53
C ALA A 224 20.70 -1.92 -38.03
N ALA A 225 21.95 -1.82 -37.55
CA ALA A 225 23.02 -2.75 -37.92
C ALA A 225 22.72 -4.17 -37.40
N ILE A 226 22.21 -4.29 -36.17
CA ILE A 226 21.78 -5.56 -35.57
C ILE A 226 20.66 -6.19 -36.42
N LEU A 227 19.73 -5.37 -36.92
CA LEU A 227 18.64 -5.84 -37.75
C LEU A 227 19.08 -6.27 -39.17
N MET A 228 20.26 -5.88 -39.65
CA MET A 228 20.78 -6.31 -40.95
C MET A 228 21.59 -7.61 -40.86
N THR A 229 21.88 -8.09 -39.65
CA THR A 229 22.54 -9.38 -39.46
C THR A 229 21.62 -10.54 -39.90
N PRO A 230 22.18 -11.68 -40.37
CA PRO A 230 21.41 -12.85 -40.77
C PRO A 230 20.82 -13.63 -39.57
N VAL A 231 20.57 -12.95 -38.44
CA VAL A 231 20.05 -13.53 -37.21
C VAL A 231 18.53 -13.38 -37.18
N PRO A 232 17.76 -14.46 -36.94
CA PRO A 232 16.31 -14.38 -36.81
C PRO A 232 15.88 -13.41 -35.69
N ARG A 233 14.81 -12.64 -35.92
CA ARG A 233 14.28 -11.66 -34.95
C ARG A 233 13.97 -12.27 -33.58
N ARG A 234 13.45 -13.51 -33.58
CA ARG A 234 13.20 -14.28 -32.36
C ARG A 234 14.46 -14.46 -31.51
N THR A 235 15.60 -14.71 -32.15
CA THR A 235 16.88 -14.94 -31.47
C THR A 235 17.43 -13.65 -30.87
N ILE A 236 17.22 -12.51 -31.55
CA ILE A 236 17.57 -11.18 -31.02
C ILE A 236 16.77 -10.89 -29.74
N ILE A 237 15.44 -11.07 -29.79
CA ILE A 237 14.58 -10.83 -28.62
C ILE A 237 14.91 -11.79 -27.48
N LEU A 238 15.04 -13.09 -27.75
CA LEU A 238 15.39 -14.09 -26.73
C LEU A 238 16.76 -13.84 -26.12
N GLY A 239 17.77 -13.48 -26.91
CA GLY A 239 19.11 -13.14 -26.42
C GLY A 239 19.09 -11.92 -25.49
N ASN A 240 18.33 -10.89 -25.85
CA ASN A 240 18.17 -9.70 -25.02
C ASN A 240 17.43 -10.00 -23.71
N ILE A 241 16.37 -10.81 -23.76
CA ILE A 241 15.64 -11.26 -22.56
C ILE A 241 16.56 -12.07 -21.65
N MET A 242 17.34 -13.00 -22.20
CA MET A 242 18.30 -13.80 -21.44
C MET A 242 19.32 -12.90 -20.74
N GLY A 243 19.83 -11.87 -21.43
CA GLY A 243 20.76 -10.90 -20.82
C GLY A 243 20.14 -10.10 -19.67
N VAL A 244 18.88 -9.66 -19.82
CA VAL A 244 18.16 -8.94 -18.76
C VAL A 244 17.82 -9.87 -17.60
N TRP A 245 17.40 -11.10 -17.89
CA TRP A 245 17.13 -12.14 -16.90
C TRP A 245 18.35 -12.44 -16.05
N MET A 246 19.50 -12.73 -16.67
CA MET A 246 20.76 -12.97 -15.93
C MET A 246 21.10 -11.77 -15.03
N SER A 247 20.92 -10.55 -15.54
CA SER A 247 21.25 -9.36 -14.78
C SER A 247 20.35 -9.06 -13.58
N SER A 248 19.08 -9.48 -13.65
CA SER A 248 18.11 -9.35 -12.55
C SER A 248 18.19 -10.52 -11.58
N MET A 249 18.64 -11.69 -12.05
CA MET A 249 18.88 -12.86 -11.23
C MET A 249 20.06 -12.71 -10.28
N ILE A 250 21.13 -12.01 -10.68
CA ILE A 250 22.30 -11.77 -9.82
C ILE A 250 21.93 -11.13 -8.47
N PRO A 251 21.24 -9.97 -8.41
CA PRO A 251 20.90 -9.37 -7.13
C PRO A 251 19.84 -10.17 -6.36
N ALA A 252 18.95 -10.92 -7.05
CA ALA A 252 18.05 -11.87 -6.39
C ALA A 252 18.84 -12.99 -5.70
N LEU A 253 19.82 -13.60 -6.36
CA LEU A 253 20.68 -14.63 -5.78
C LEU A 253 21.47 -14.11 -4.59
N VAL A 254 21.99 -12.88 -4.65
CA VAL A 254 22.68 -12.25 -3.51
C VAL A 254 21.74 -12.16 -2.31
N LEU A 255 20.49 -11.71 -2.51
CA LEU A 255 19.50 -11.66 -1.45
C LEU A 255 19.15 -13.05 -0.93
N SER A 256 19.06 -14.06 -1.81
CA SER A 256 18.82 -15.45 -1.42
C SER A 256 19.94 -16.04 -0.57
N VAL A 257 21.20 -15.73 -0.89
CA VAL A 257 22.35 -16.15 -0.07
C VAL A 257 22.30 -15.52 1.32
N LEU A 258 21.94 -14.24 1.41
CA LEU A 258 21.79 -13.55 2.70
C LEU A 258 20.68 -14.18 3.55
N LEU A 259 19.54 -14.53 2.94
CA LEU A 259 18.43 -15.18 3.64
C LEU A 259 18.75 -16.62 4.04
N PHE A 260 19.54 -17.35 3.25
CA PHE A 260 19.97 -18.71 3.59
C PHE A 260 20.83 -18.77 4.87
N LEU A 261 21.49 -17.66 5.23
CA LEU A 261 22.21 -17.56 6.50
C LEU A 261 21.27 -17.66 7.71
N VAL A 262 20.00 -17.24 7.55
CA VAL A 262 18.96 -17.35 8.58
C VAL A 262 18.41 -18.78 8.60
N PRO A 263 18.62 -19.57 9.68
CA PRO A 263 18.24 -20.99 9.72
C PRO A 263 16.78 -21.28 9.38
N VAL A 264 15.88 -20.44 9.89
CA VAL A 264 14.43 -20.52 9.75
C VAL A 264 13.97 -20.55 8.28
N PHE A 265 14.64 -19.81 7.40
CA PHE A 265 14.26 -19.69 5.98
C PHE A 265 14.84 -20.78 5.08
N ARG A 266 15.82 -21.57 5.54
CA ARG A 266 16.55 -22.54 4.71
C ARG A 266 15.65 -23.54 3.97
N PRO A 267 14.61 -24.14 4.60
CA PRO A 267 13.78 -25.14 3.93
C PRO A 267 13.05 -24.60 2.69
N GLY A 268 12.69 -23.32 2.70
CA GLY A 268 11.96 -22.65 1.63
C GLY A 268 12.80 -22.17 0.45
N MET A 269 14.14 -22.09 0.61
CA MET A 269 14.98 -21.33 -0.33
C MET A 269 14.99 -21.88 -1.75
N LEU A 270 14.81 -23.18 -1.94
CA LEU A 270 14.75 -23.78 -3.28
C LEU A 270 13.48 -23.33 -4.03
N ALA A 271 12.35 -23.25 -3.34
CA ALA A 271 11.11 -22.72 -3.90
C ALA A 271 11.23 -21.23 -4.21
N VAL A 272 11.86 -20.44 -3.31
CA VAL A 272 12.16 -19.02 -3.54
C VAL A 272 12.99 -18.83 -4.81
N LEU A 273 14.06 -19.61 -4.99
CA LEU A 273 14.92 -19.52 -6.20
C LEU A 273 14.15 -19.85 -7.48
N PHE A 274 13.27 -20.86 -7.45
CA PHE A 274 12.41 -21.22 -8.58
C PHE A 274 11.45 -20.07 -8.93
N ILE A 275 10.76 -19.51 -7.93
CA ILE A 275 9.87 -18.36 -8.09
C ILE A 275 10.63 -17.17 -8.69
N MET A 276 11.81 -16.87 -8.15
CA MET A 276 12.64 -15.77 -8.64
C MET A 276 13.07 -15.96 -10.10
N ALA A 277 13.38 -17.20 -10.51
CA ALA A 277 13.71 -17.50 -11.90
C ALA A 277 12.55 -17.13 -12.84
N VAL A 278 11.33 -17.53 -12.48
CA VAL A 278 10.11 -17.29 -13.25
C VAL A 278 9.75 -15.80 -13.27
N LEU A 279 9.77 -15.14 -12.11
CA LEU A 279 9.49 -13.71 -11.97
C LEU A 279 10.45 -12.87 -12.80
N CYS A 280 11.77 -13.17 -12.76
CA CYS A 280 12.77 -12.46 -13.55
C CYS A 280 12.51 -12.59 -15.06
N ILE A 281 12.05 -13.75 -15.56
CA ILE A 281 11.73 -13.94 -16.98
C ILE A 281 10.54 -13.05 -17.35
N PHE A 282 9.52 -13.03 -16.51
CA PHE A 282 8.32 -12.24 -16.74
C PHE A 282 8.63 -10.74 -16.79
N VAL A 283 9.34 -10.23 -15.79
CA VAL A 283 9.74 -8.82 -15.75
C VAL A 283 10.65 -8.48 -16.95
N ALA A 284 11.61 -9.33 -17.29
CA ALA A 284 12.46 -9.12 -18.46
C ALA A 284 11.65 -9.06 -19.77
N SER A 285 10.63 -9.92 -19.93
CA SER A 285 9.77 -9.93 -21.10
C SER A 285 8.96 -8.62 -21.26
N ILE A 286 8.46 -8.07 -20.16
CA ILE A 286 7.72 -6.79 -20.16
C ILE A 286 8.65 -5.62 -20.46
N VAL A 287 9.82 -5.57 -19.82
CA VAL A 287 10.79 -4.49 -20.06
C VAL A 287 11.23 -4.48 -21.51
N ILE A 288 11.50 -5.65 -22.11
CA ILE A 288 11.88 -5.75 -23.52
C ILE A 288 10.73 -5.32 -24.43
N LEU A 289 9.49 -5.71 -24.14
CA LEU A 289 8.31 -5.24 -24.89
C LEU A 289 8.23 -3.70 -24.90
N ILE A 290 8.40 -3.06 -23.74
CA ILE A 290 8.39 -1.58 -23.62
C ILE A 290 9.58 -0.96 -24.35
N SER A 291 10.76 -1.59 -24.27
CA SER A 291 11.97 -1.18 -24.95
C SER A 291 11.82 -1.24 -26.48
N VAL A 292 11.12 -2.26 -27.02
CA VAL A 292 10.79 -2.36 -28.45
C VAL A 292 9.83 -1.23 -28.87
N LEU A 293 8.84 -0.89 -28.06
CA LEU A 293 7.88 0.18 -28.36
C LEU A 293 8.47 1.60 -28.26
N SER A 294 9.61 1.74 -27.61
CA SER A 294 10.21 3.03 -27.30
C SER A 294 11.35 3.40 -28.25
N ASN A 295 11.48 4.71 -28.51
CA ASN A 295 12.52 5.24 -29.42
C ASN A 295 13.81 5.68 -28.71
N ASN A 296 13.77 5.86 -27.38
CA ASN A 296 14.91 6.25 -26.56
C ASN A 296 14.75 5.70 -25.14
N VAL A 297 15.85 5.69 -24.38
CA VAL A 297 15.90 5.08 -23.04
C VAL A 297 14.95 5.78 -22.06
N ILE A 298 14.90 7.12 -22.10
CA ILE A 298 14.07 7.91 -21.17
C ILE A 298 12.58 7.60 -21.37
N THR A 299 12.13 7.48 -22.62
CA THR A 299 10.74 7.12 -22.95
C THR A 299 10.44 5.71 -22.46
N ALA A 300 11.36 4.77 -22.65
CA ALA A 300 11.19 3.39 -22.17
C ALA A 300 11.09 3.31 -20.65
N GLN A 301 11.97 4.01 -19.92
CA GLN A 301 11.93 4.07 -18.45
C GLN A 301 10.64 4.73 -17.95
N THR A 302 10.21 5.81 -18.61
CA THR A 302 8.96 6.50 -18.24
C THR A 302 7.74 5.61 -18.50
N ALA A 303 7.74 4.86 -19.60
CA ALA A 303 6.69 3.89 -19.93
C ALA A 303 6.69 2.66 -19.01
N PHE A 304 7.81 2.35 -18.35
CA PHE A 304 7.90 1.28 -17.35
C PHE A 304 7.31 1.67 -15.99
N LEU A 305 7.25 2.97 -15.64
CA LEU A 305 6.73 3.42 -14.35
C LEU A 305 5.32 2.90 -14.03
N PRO A 306 4.32 2.94 -14.95
CA PRO A 306 3.02 2.34 -14.68
C PRO A 306 3.08 0.84 -14.34
N VAL A 307 3.93 0.08 -15.03
CA VAL A 307 4.13 -1.34 -14.74
C VAL A 307 4.77 -1.52 -13.37
N PHE A 308 5.81 -0.74 -13.06
CA PHE A 308 6.45 -0.77 -11.74
C PHE A 308 5.43 -0.56 -10.63
N PHE A 309 4.56 0.44 -10.77
CA PHE A 309 3.54 0.74 -9.77
C PHE A 309 2.48 -0.34 -9.64
N VAL A 310 2.02 -0.96 -10.74
CA VAL A 310 1.12 -2.12 -10.68
C VAL A 310 1.74 -3.25 -9.87
N PHE A 311 3.02 -3.56 -10.08
CA PHE A 311 3.71 -4.60 -9.31
C PHE A 311 3.81 -4.24 -7.84
N ILE A 312 4.17 -3.00 -7.51
CA ILE A 312 4.24 -2.56 -6.11
C ILE A 312 2.86 -2.60 -5.45
N SER A 313 1.80 -2.24 -6.15
CA SER A 313 0.43 -2.34 -5.65
C SER A 313 0.02 -3.78 -5.33
N VAL A 314 0.41 -4.75 -6.16
CA VAL A 314 0.24 -6.19 -5.86
C VAL A 314 0.97 -6.54 -4.55
N CYS A 315 2.22 -6.10 -4.40
CA CYS A 315 2.99 -6.37 -3.18
C CYS A 315 2.35 -5.74 -1.94
N ILE A 316 1.89 -4.50 -2.02
CA ILE A 316 1.26 -3.83 -0.88
C ILE A 316 -0.08 -4.50 -0.54
N SER A 317 -0.86 -4.90 -1.54
CA SER A 317 -2.12 -5.63 -1.29
C SER A 317 -1.91 -6.93 -0.54
N ALA A 318 -0.88 -7.70 -0.89
CA ALA A 318 -0.54 -8.94 -0.22
C ALA A 318 0.15 -8.73 1.14
N LEU A 319 0.66 -7.52 1.40
CA LEU A 319 1.22 -7.13 2.69
C LEU A 319 0.12 -6.84 3.72
N GLN A 320 -1.05 -6.35 3.31
CA GLN A 320 -2.05 -5.89 4.27
C GLN A 320 -2.88 -7.02 4.89
N ASP A 321 -3.25 -8.01 4.09
CA ASP A 321 -4.00 -9.17 4.56
C ASP A 321 -3.55 -10.42 3.77
N PRO A 322 -2.62 -11.22 4.32
CA PRO A 322 -2.10 -12.39 3.63
C PRO A 322 -3.09 -13.56 3.56
N ASP A 323 -4.14 -13.56 4.39
CA ASP A 323 -5.08 -14.68 4.57
C ASP A 323 -6.43 -14.45 3.86
N GLU A 324 -6.89 -13.20 3.72
CA GLU A 324 -8.14 -12.83 3.01
C GLU A 324 -8.12 -13.26 1.53
N PHE A 325 -6.94 -13.52 0.96
CA PHE A 325 -6.74 -13.82 -0.48
C PHE A 325 -6.19 -15.22 -0.75
N THR A 326 -6.59 -16.21 0.04
CA THR A 326 -6.31 -17.62 -0.25
C THR A 326 -7.22 -18.16 -1.38
N GLY A 327 -6.76 -19.19 -2.11
CA GLY A 327 -7.53 -19.81 -3.22
C GLY A 327 -7.22 -19.22 -4.60
N VAL A 328 -8.20 -18.58 -5.26
CA VAL A 328 -8.08 -18.16 -6.69
C VAL A 328 -6.94 -17.16 -6.91
N TYR A 329 -6.67 -16.29 -5.93
CA TYR A 329 -5.62 -15.27 -6.03
C TYR A 329 -4.21 -15.87 -6.07
N GLU A 330 -4.00 -17.06 -5.50
CA GLU A 330 -2.70 -17.77 -5.58
C GLU A 330 -2.32 -18.11 -7.02
N TYR A 331 -3.29 -18.24 -7.92
CA TYR A 331 -3.03 -18.55 -9.33
C TYR A 331 -2.75 -17.29 -10.16
N ILE A 332 -2.94 -16.08 -9.63
CA ILE A 332 -2.74 -14.83 -10.38
C ILE A 332 -1.23 -14.58 -10.61
N PRO A 333 -0.75 -14.34 -11.85
CA PRO A 333 0.68 -14.36 -12.25
C PRO A 333 1.69 -13.38 -11.61
N LEU A 334 1.30 -12.63 -10.59
CA LEU A 334 2.16 -11.72 -9.83
C LEU A 334 1.90 -11.85 -8.34
N TYR A 335 0.62 -11.88 -8.00
CA TYR A 335 0.15 -12.10 -6.64
C TYR A 335 0.57 -13.48 -6.13
N GLY A 336 0.39 -14.53 -6.94
CA GLY A 336 0.83 -15.88 -6.64
C GLY A 336 2.35 -16.04 -6.51
N GLN A 337 3.13 -15.25 -7.26
CA GLN A 337 4.59 -15.24 -7.10
C GLN A 337 5.01 -14.54 -5.80
N TYR A 338 4.33 -13.45 -5.41
CA TYR A 338 4.58 -12.77 -4.13
C TYR A 338 4.24 -13.67 -2.95
N ILE A 339 3.01 -14.19 -2.90
CA ILE A 339 2.55 -15.10 -1.85
C ILE A 339 3.39 -16.38 -1.83
N GLY A 340 3.76 -16.91 -3.00
CA GLY A 340 4.62 -18.08 -3.10
C GLY A 340 5.96 -17.90 -2.40
N ILE A 341 6.58 -16.71 -2.47
CA ILE A 341 7.84 -16.44 -1.74
C ILE A 341 7.54 -16.41 -0.24
N GLY A 342 6.47 -15.73 0.18
CA GLY A 342 6.09 -15.65 1.59
C GLY A 342 5.84 -17.04 2.19
N LYS A 343 4.97 -17.83 1.55
CA LYS A 343 4.64 -19.21 1.93
C LYS A 343 5.84 -20.16 1.87
N ALA A 344 6.78 -19.92 0.95
CA ALA A 344 8.03 -20.67 0.93
C ALA A 344 8.88 -20.38 2.17
N LEU A 345 9.02 -19.11 2.54
CA LEU A 345 9.79 -18.72 3.72
C LEU A 345 9.12 -19.17 5.02
N SER A 346 7.78 -19.15 5.09
CA SER A 346 6.99 -19.62 6.25
C SER A 346 6.78 -21.14 6.32
N GLN A 347 7.39 -21.91 5.41
CA GLN A 347 7.30 -23.37 5.32
C GLN A 347 5.88 -23.93 5.03
N GLN A 348 4.92 -23.08 4.65
CA GLN A 348 3.55 -23.44 4.28
C GLN A 348 3.36 -23.52 2.76
N ILE A 349 4.20 -24.29 2.07
CA ILE A 349 4.23 -24.30 0.59
C ILE A 349 3.05 -25.06 0.00
N ASN A 350 2.14 -24.34 -0.66
CA ASN A 350 1.20 -24.94 -1.60
C ASN A 350 1.88 -25.19 -2.96
N ILE A 351 2.39 -26.42 -3.17
CA ILE A 351 3.11 -26.79 -4.40
C ILE A 351 2.22 -26.63 -5.64
N LEU A 352 0.93 -26.99 -5.56
CA LEU A 352 0.01 -26.91 -6.70
C LEU A 352 -0.26 -25.44 -7.08
N GLY A 353 -0.53 -24.59 -6.09
CA GLY A 353 -0.71 -23.15 -6.29
C GLY A 353 0.56 -22.49 -6.85
N LEU A 354 1.73 -22.86 -6.32
CA LEU A 354 3.03 -22.38 -6.81
C LEU A 354 3.28 -22.75 -8.28
N LEU A 355 3.10 -24.02 -8.63
CA LEU A 355 3.30 -24.48 -10.01
C LEU A 355 2.25 -23.86 -10.96
N GLY A 356 1.00 -23.76 -10.53
CA GLY A 356 -0.08 -23.14 -11.30
C GLY A 356 0.19 -21.67 -11.59
N SER A 357 0.56 -20.89 -10.58
CA SER A 357 0.88 -19.47 -10.73
C SER A 357 2.11 -19.27 -11.62
N SER A 358 3.15 -20.08 -11.42
CA SER A 358 4.39 -20.01 -12.18
C SER A 358 4.19 -20.39 -13.65
N ALA A 359 3.37 -21.40 -13.93
CA ALA A 359 3.00 -21.78 -15.29
C ALA A 359 2.24 -20.63 -15.99
N LEU A 360 1.27 -19.99 -15.31
CA LEU A 360 0.52 -18.89 -15.88
C LEU A 360 1.41 -17.63 -16.09
N THR A 361 2.35 -17.37 -15.19
CA THR A 361 3.38 -16.32 -15.35
C THR A 361 4.28 -16.59 -16.56
N LEU A 362 4.68 -17.83 -16.81
CA LEU A 362 5.44 -18.20 -18.01
C LEU A 362 4.61 -18.08 -19.29
N VAL A 363 3.32 -18.41 -19.25
CA VAL A 363 2.40 -18.21 -20.39
C VAL A 363 2.28 -16.72 -20.72
N LEU A 364 2.09 -15.86 -19.72
CA LEU A 364 2.08 -14.40 -19.94
C LEU A 364 3.42 -13.90 -20.47
N SER A 365 4.53 -14.42 -19.96
CA SER A 365 5.87 -14.11 -20.48
C SER A 365 6.00 -14.48 -21.95
N ALA A 366 5.53 -15.66 -22.35
CA ALA A 366 5.54 -16.12 -23.73
C ALA A 366 4.68 -15.24 -24.64
N ILE A 367 3.51 -14.79 -24.16
CA ILE A 367 2.67 -13.82 -24.90
C ILE A 367 3.42 -12.50 -25.12
N CYS A 368 4.04 -11.94 -24.08
CA CYS A 368 4.87 -10.72 -24.19
C CYS A 368 6.02 -10.88 -25.19
N ILE A 369 6.67 -12.05 -25.21
CA ILE A 369 7.73 -12.39 -26.16
C ILE A 369 7.18 -12.43 -27.59
N LEU A 370 6.06 -13.13 -27.82
CA LEU A 370 5.43 -13.24 -29.14
C LEU A 370 5.03 -11.86 -29.69
N ILE A 371 4.46 -11.00 -28.84
CA ILE A 371 4.11 -9.62 -29.21
C ILE A 371 5.38 -8.84 -29.56
N SER A 372 6.43 -8.93 -28.72
CA SER A 372 7.70 -8.24 -28.97
C SER A 372 8.33 -8.65 -30.29
N VAL A 373 8.32 -9.95 -30.61
CA VAL A 373 8.82 -10.49 -31.88
C VAL A 373 8.01 -9.96 -33.05
N ARG A 374 6.66 -10.00 -32.97
CA ARG A 374 5.79 -9.48 -34.04
C ARG A 374 5.97 -7.98 -34.28
N LEU A 375 6.11 -7.20 -33.20
CA LEU A 375 6.37 -5.76 -33.31
C LEU A 375 7.68 -5.49 -34.04
N LEU A 376 8.72 -6.28 -33.77
CA LEU A 376 10.01 -6.18 -34.44
C LEU A 376 9.92 -6.49 -35.96
N PHE A 377 8.99 -7.35 -36.38
CA PHE A 377 8.72 -7.61 -37.81
C PHE A 377 7.96 -6.46 -38.48
N SER A 378 7.15 -5.73 -37.73
CA SER A 378 6.38 -4.58 -38.23
C SER A 378 7.22 -3.30 -38.36
N GLU A 379 8.39 -3.24 -37.72
CA GLU A 379 9.33 -2.13 -37.89
C GLU A 379 9.91 -2.12 -39.30
N ARG A 380 9.23 -1.40 -40.20
CA ARG A 380 9.79 -1.03 -41.51
C ARG A 380 10.89 0.00 -41.30
N PHE A 381 12.14 -0.37 -41.54
CA PHE A 381 13.17 0.60 -41.89
C PHE A 381 13.50 0.50 -43.37
N THR A 382 13.01 1.48 -44.11
CA THR A 382 13.71 2.01 -45.29
C THR A 382 15.15 2.30 -44.86
N VAL A 383 16.09 1.51 -45.37
CA VAL A 383 17.52 1.80 -45.28
C VAL A 383 17.74 3.08 -46.06
N SER A 384 17.67 4.21 -45.38
CA SER A 384 18.05 5.48 -45.97
C SER A 384 19.51 5.69 -45.59
N VAL A 385 20.42 5.27 -46.47
CA VAL A 385 21.76 5.87 -46.54
C VAL A 385 21.52 7.34 -46.90
N MET A 386 21.24 8.16 -45.91
CA MET A 386 20.88 9.56 -46.11
C MET A 386 22.16 10.37 -46.20
N SER A 387 22.37 10.97 -47.36
CA SER A 387 23.34 12.05 -47.53
C SER A 387 22.97 13.21 -46.58
N ALA A 388 23.89 14.15 -46.33
CA ALA A 388 23.61 15.32 -45.49
C ALA A 388 22.35 16.08 -45.96
N SER A 389 22.07 16.07 -47.27
CA SER A 389 20.87 16.67 -47.88
C SER A 389 19.57 15.97 -47.49
N ASP A 390 19.60 14.65 -47.33
CA ASP A 390 18.45 13.83 -46.98
C ASP A 390 18.05 13.99 -45.50
N ARG A 391 19.04 14.26 -44.62
CA ARG A 391 18.76 14.62 -43.21
C ARG A 391 18.05 15.95 -43.09
N GLU A 392 18.46 16.95 -43.86
CA GLU A 392 17.79 18.26 -43.95
C GLU A 392 16.36 18.09 -44.46
N LEU A 393 16.16 17.24 -45.48
CA LEU A 393 14.84 16.98 -46.07
C LEU A 393 13.91 16.19 -45.13
N VAL A 394 14.43 15.22 -44.38
CA VAL A 394 13.67 14.52 -43.34
C VAL A 394 13.39 15.42 -42.16
N LYS A 395 14.35 16.26 -41.74
CA LYS A 395 14.13 17.26 -40.69
C LYS A 395 13.05 18.25 -41.11
N ALA A 396 13.09 18.76 -42.34
CA ALA A 396 12.06 19.61 -42.91
C ALA A 396 10.70 18.91 -43.02
N ARG A 397 10.64 17.63 -43.43
CA ARG A 397 9.40 16.84 -43.43
C ARG A 397 8.88 16.52 -42.03
N ARG A 398 9.77 16.33 -41.04
CA ARG A 398 9.40 16.13 -39.63
C ARG A 398 8.87 17.42 -39.03
N GLU A 399 9.52 18.54 -39.32
CA GLU A 399 9.07 19.88 -38.94
C GLU A 399 7.76 20.22 -39.61
N ALA A 400 7.58 19.92 -40.89
CA ALA A 400 6.32 20.07 -41.62
C ALA A 400 5.21 19.16 -41.05
N ARG A 401 5.48 17.87 -40.77
CA ARG A 401 4.54 16.97 -40.09
C ARG A 401 4.26 17.39 -38.65
N MET A 402 5.22 17.95 -37.94
CA MET A 402 5.04 18.49 -36.59
C MET A 402 4.22 19.78 -36.62
N MET A 403 4.39 20.62 -37.66
CA MET A 403 3.60 21.81 -37.93
C MET A 403 2.17 21.44 -38.38
N GLU A 404 2.02 20.39 -39.18
CA GLU A 404 0.75 19.84 -39.62
C GLU A 404 0.01 19.13 -38.48
N LYS A 405 0.71 18.32 -37.66
CA LYS A 405 0.17 17.81 -36.39
C LYS A 405 -0.19 18.96 -35.48
N LYS A 406 0.65 19.99 -35.31
CA LYS A 406 0.30 21.21 -34.56
C LYS A 406 -0.97 21.86 -35.10
N LYS A 407 -1.11 22.00 -36.42
CA LYS A 407 -2.34 22.51 -37.08
C LYS A 407 -3.55 21.62 -36.84
N THR A 408 -3.37 20.30 -36.79
CA THR A 408 -4.44 19.32 -36.51
C THR A 408 -4.83 19.31 -35.03
N TYR A 409 -3.86 19.48 -34.12
CA TYR A 409 -4.09 19.68 -32.68
C TYR A 409 -4.72 21.04 -32.39
N LEU A 410 -4.46 22.06 -33.21
CA LEU A 410 -5.07 23.39 -33.12
C LEU A 410 -6.54 23.44 -33.60
N THR A 411 -7.07 22.37 -34.20
CA THR A 411 -8.40 22.35 -34.83
C THR A 411 -9.45 21.48 -34.12
N ALA A 412 -9.14 20.87 -32.97
CA ALA A 412 -10.11 20.12 -32.15
C ALA A 412 -10.17 20.69 -30.72
N LYS A 413 -11.39 21.12 -30.30
CA LYS A 413 -11.76 21.74 -29.01
C LYS A 413 -10.61 21.88 -27.99
N THR A 414 -10.00 23.06 -27.95
CA THR A 414 -8.96 23.41 -26.97
C THR A 414 -9.56 23.69 -25.60
N SER A 415 -9.50 22.71 -24.70
CA SER A 415 -9.16 22.98 -23.29
C SER A 415 -8.82 21.69 -22.52
N VAL A 416 -7.63 21.71 -21.90
CA VAL A 416 -7.28 21.01 -20.65
C VAL A 416 -6.68 22.11 -19.77
N PHE A 417 -7.55 23.06 -19.44
CA PHE A 417 -7.33 24.27 -18.65
C PHE A 417 -6.04 25.02 -18.99
N ASP A 418 -6.09 25.69 -20.17
CA ASP A 418 -5.23 26.69 -20.86
C ASP A 418 -3.86 27.07 -20.24
N TYR A 419 -3.19 26.09 -19.66
CA TYR A 419 -1.93 26.26 -18.96
C TYR A 419 -0.81 26.41 -19.98
N LYS A 420 -0.12 27.55 -19.92
CA LYS A 420 1.06 27.83 -20.75
C LYS A 420 2.33 27.50 -19.97
N PRO A 421 3.11 26.48 -20.37
CA PRO A 421 4.31 26.10 -19.65
C PRO A 421 5.36 27.21 -19.72
N LYS A 422 5.90 27.62 -18.56
CA LYS A 422 7.06 28.54 -18.49
C LYS A 422 8.32 27.77 -18.94
N SER A 423 9.15 28.39 -19.79
CA SER A 423 10.27 27.77 -20.50
C SER A 423 11.45 27.28 -19.62
N SER A 424 11.44 27.54 -18.31
CA SER A 424 12.64 27.45 -17.46
C SER A 424 12.93 26.08 -16.82
N LEU A 425 12.05 25.08 -16.93
CA LEU A 425 12.24 23.77 -16.29
C LEU A 425 12.52 22.66 -17.31
N ASN A 426 13.64 21.95 -17.13
CA ASN A 426 13.95 20.68 -17.82
C ASN A 426 12.78 19.68 -17.66
N GLY A 427 12.52 18.86 -18.69
CA GLY A 427 11.36 17.95 -18.75
C GLY A 427 11.21 17.04 -17.54
N LEU A 428 12.32 16.44 -17.14
CA LEU A 428 12.37 15.51 -16.01
C LEU A 428 12.10 16.21 -14.67
N SER A 429 12.72 17.37 -14.42
CA SER A 429 12.51 18.15 -13.19
C SER A 429 11.07 18.64 -13.08
N PHE A 430 10.46 19.06 -14.20
CA PHE A 430 9.06 19.44 -14.22
C PHE A 430 8.15 18.26 -13.85
N GLY A 431 8.34 17.09 -14.48
CA GLY A 431 7.55 15.90 -14.21
C GLY A 431 7.64 15.46 -12.74
N ILE A 432 8.86 15.32 -12.22
CA ILE A 432 9.10 14.96 -10.81
C ILE A 432 8.38 15.95 -9.87
N THR A 433 8.49 17.25 -10.13
CA THR A 433 7.86 18.26 -9.27
C THR A 433 6.32 18.17 -9.30
N GLN A 434 5.71 17.82 -10.44
CA GLN A 434 4.25 17.63 -10.49
C GLN A 434 3.81 16.37 -9.72
N MET A 435 4.62 15.31 -9.73
CA MET A 435 4.33 14.05 -9.04
C MET A 435 4.58 14.13 -7.53
N THR A 436 5.63 14.85 -7.09
CA THR A 436 6.01 14.92 -5.67
C THR A 436 5.25 15.97 -4.86
N ARG A 437 4.77 17.05 -5.49
CA ARG A 437 4.01 18.09 -4.78
C ARG A 437 2.77 17.58 -4.07
N PRO A 438 1.87 16.80 -4.74
CA PRO A 438 0.73 16.17 -4.08
C PRO A 438 1.12 15.41 -2.80
N LEU A 439 2.17 14.58 -2.89
CA LEU A 439 2.64 13.76 -1.77
C LEU A 439 3.08 14.63 -0.59
N VAL A 440 3.91 15.64 -0.84
CA VAL A 440 4.44 16.51 0.22
C VAL A 440 3.34 17.33 0.87
N LEU A 441 2.44 17.92 0.08
CA LEU A 441 1.36 18.76 0.61
C LEU A 441 0.38 17.93 1.43
N LEU A 442 -0.06 16.79 0.89
CA LEU A 442 -0.97 15.91 1.59
C LEU A 442 -0.35 15.44 2.92
N SER A 443 0.89 14.97 2.90
CA SER A 443 1.59 14.50 4.10
C SER A 443 1.75 15.59 5.17
N VAL A 444 2.15 16.80 4.77
CA VAL A 444 2.38 17.91 5.72
C VAL A 444 1.07 18.39 6.33
N PHE A 445 0.04 18.65 5.50
CA PHE A 445 -1.21 19.19 6.00
C PHE A 445 -2.04 18.16 6.77
N GLN A 446 -2.00 16.88 6.39
CA GLN A 446 -2.62 15.81 7.17
C GLN A 446 -1.90 15.61 8.51
N LEU A 447 -0.56 15.62 8.54
CA LEU A 447 0.18 15.53 9.80
C LEU A 447 -0.17 16.67 10.76
N ILE A 448 -0.25 17.90 10.26
CA ILE A 448 -0.67 19.06 11.07
C ILE A 448 -2.11 18.88 11.56
N ALA A 449 -3.00 18.39 10.71
CA ALA A 449 -4.39 18.13 11.05
C ALA A 449 -4.57 16.97 12.05
N MET A 450 -3.58 16.09 12.22
CA MET A 450 -3.63 15.05 13.26
C MET A 450 -3.29 15.57 14.66
N ILE A 451 -2.61 16.71 14.78
CA ILE A 451 -2.14 17.23 16.07
C ILE A 451 -3.31 17.61 17.00
N PRO A 452 -4.31 18.42 16.58
CA PRO A 452 -5.38 18.83 17.50
C PRO A 452 -6.19 17.65 18.07
N PRO A 453 -6.64 16.66 17.27
CA PRO A 453 -7.34 15.49 17.80
C PRO A 453 -6.52 14.69 18.83
N LEU A 454 -5.23 14.49 18.57
CA LEU A 454 -4.31 13.79 19.49
C LEU A 454 -4.11 14.54 20.82
N LEU A 455 -4.17 15.88 20.80
CA LEU A 455 -4.08 16.71 22.02
C LEU A 455 -5.40 16.75 22.80
N MET A 456 -6.53 16.45 22.15
CA MET A 456 -7.88 16.51 22.73
C MET A 456 -8.37 15.16 23.25
N THR A 457 -7.68 14.06 22.95
CA THR A 457 -8.07 12.71 23.37
C THR A 457 -7.80 12.44 24.86
N ASN A 458 -8.82 11.99 25.59
CA ASN A 458 -8.75 11.59 27.00
C ASN A 458 -7.96 10.27 27.20
N GLY A 459 -7.59 9.96 28.45
CA GLY A 459 -6.72 8.82 28.83
C GLY A 459 -7.18 7.44 28.34
N GLU A 460 -8.48 7.21 28.12
CA GLU A 460 -9.03 5.95 27.60
C GLU A 460 -8.64 5.69 26.13
N TYR A 461 -8.53 6.74 25.31
CA TYR A 461 -8.05 6.66 23.93
C TYR A 461 -6.56 6.33 23.85
N LEU A 462 -5.76 7.01 24.69
CA LEU A 462 -4.33 6.73 24.80
C LEU A 462 -4.10 5.29 25.29
N THR A 463 -4.98 4.79 26.16
CA THR A 463 -4.96 3.40 26.65
C THR A 463 -5.24 2.40 25.54
N ASN A 464 -6.23 2.64 24.66
CA ASN A 464 -6.53 1.78 23.51
C ASN A 464 -5.44 1.83 22.42
N VAL A 465 -4.87 3.01 22.16
CA VAL A 465 -3.74 3.18 21.23
C VAL A 465 -2.50 2.47 21.76
N ILE A 466 -2.19 2.62 23.05
CA ILE A 466 -1.06 1.93 23.71
C ILE A 466 -1.31 0.42 23.76
N ALA A 467 -2.53 -0.04 24.03
CA ALA A 467 -2.88 -1.46 23.99
C ALA A 467 -2.70 -2.05 22.59
N SER A 468 -3.13 -1.34 21.54
CA SER A 468 -2.93 -1.75 20.14
C SER A 468 -1.44 -1.78 19.79
N LEU A 469 -0.66 -0.77 20.18
CA LEU A 469 0.79 -0.74 19.98
C LEU A 469 1.55 -1.83 20.76
N LYS A 470 1.05 -2.25 21.93
CA LYS A 470 1.60 -3.36 22.72
C LYS A 470 1.22 -4.74 22.17
N ALA A 471 0.08 -4.84 21.48
CA ALA A 471 -0.36 -6.07 20.82
C ALA A 471 0.40 -6.33 19.50
N VAL A 472 1.25 -5.39 19.05
CA VAL A 472 2.06 -5.56 17.85
C VAL A 472 3.14 -6.61 18.09
N LYS A 473 2.92 -7.84 17.59
CA LYS A 473 3.91 -8.92 17.58
C LYS A 473 4.53 -9.11 16.18
N SER A 474 3.87 -8.59 15.15
CA SER A 474 4.27 -8.77 13.75
C SER A 474 3.97 -7.52 12.89
N VAL A 475 4.52 -7.44 11.67
CA VAL A 475 4.24 -6.32 10.73
C VAL A 475 2.78 -6.22 10.27
N PRO A 476 1.99 -7.30 10.09
CA PRO A 476 0.54 -7.19 9.91
C PRO A 476 -0.10 -6.53 11.13
N ASP A 477 0.35 -6.82 12.36
CA ASP A 477 -0.17 -6.16 13.56
C ASP A 477 0.15 -4.66 13.57
N VAL A 478 1.29 -4.22 13.02
CA VAL A 478 1.58 -2.78 12.86
C VAL A 478 0.56 -2.13 11.92
N ILE A 479 0.26 -2.78 10.80
CA ILE A 479 -0.66 -2.27 9.77
C ILE A 479 -2.10 -2.31 10.28
N SER A 480 -2.53 -3.41 10.90
CA SER A 480 -3.87 -3.58 11.47
C SER A 480 -4.08 -2.71 12.70
N SER A 481 -3.06 -2.53 13.55
CA SER A 481 -3.11 -1.57 14.66
C SER A 481 -3.16 -0.14 14.14
N GLY A 482 -2.41 0.19 13.09
CA GLY A 482 -2.50 1.49 12.42
C GLY A 482 -3.90 1.76 11.85
N ALA A 483 -4.48 0.76 11.17
CA ALA A 483 -5.85 0.81 10.67
C ALA A 483 -6.88 0.95 11.79
N GLY A 484 -6.72 0.21 12.88
CA GLY A 484 -7.56 0.28 14.08
C GLY A 484 -7.50 1.66 14.75
N ILE A 485 -6.31 2.23 14.88
CA ILE A 485 -6.11 3.60 15.39
C ILE A 485 -6.83 4.61 14.48
N ILE A 486 -6.68 4.50 13.16
CA ILE A 486 -7.37 5.39 12.21
C ILE A 486 -8.89 5.21 12.29
N GLY A 487 -9.41 3.99 12.38
CA GLY A 487 -10.85 3.72 12.53
C GLY A 487 -11.42 4.33 13.82
N VAL A 488 -10.70 4.19 14.94
CA VAL A 488 -11.04 4.84 16.21
C VAL A 488 -11.00 6.37 16.07
N LEU A 489 -9.99 6.94 15.43
CA LEU A 489 -9.93 8.38 15.16
C LEU A 489 -11.11 8.85 14.28
N MET A 490 -11.46 8.10 13.24
CA MET A 490 -12.59 8.39 12.36
C MET A 490 -13.95 8.32 13.04
N SER A 491 -14.04 7.67 14.21
CA SER A 491 -15.25 7.69 15.05
C SER A 491 -15.44 9.00 15.83
N THR A 492 -14.47 9.92 15.78
CA THR A 492 -14.54 11.20 16.50
C THR A 492 -14.85 12.38 15.58
N PRO A 493 -15.87 13.21 15.89
CA PRO A 493 -16.17 14.41 15.09
C PRO A 493 -14.99 15.39 15.02
N ALA A 494 -14.23 15.54 16.12
CA ALA A 494 -13.08 16.44 16.19
C ALA A 494 -11.98 16.06 15.19
N PHE A 495 -11.67 14.76 15.05
CA PHE A 495 -10.72 14.28 14.05
C PHE A 495 -11.19 14.56 12.63
N LEU A 496 -12.45 14.26 12.30
CA LEU A 496 -13.00 14.50 10.97
C LEU A 496 -12.96 15.98 10.58
N LEU A 497 -13.31 16.87 11.51
CA LEU A 497 -13.25 18.32 11.29
C LEU A 497 -11.81 18.83 11.15
N SER A 498 -10.87 18.26 11.90
CA SER A 498 -9.45 18.61 11.76
C SER A 498 -8.89 18.15 10.41
N MET A 499 -9.21 16.93 9.98
CA MET A 499 -8.87 16.43 8.64
C MET A 499 -9.47 17.31 7.54
N ALA A 500 -10.75 17.70 7.69
CA ALA A 500 -11.41 18.62 6.76
C ALA A 500 -10.66 19.96 6.66
N LEU A 501 -10.17 20.50 7.78
CA LEU A 501 -9.33 21.70 7.77
C LEU A 501 -8.02 21.47 6.99
N GLY A 502 -7.37 20.32 7.15
CA GLY A 502 -6.20 19.94 6.37
C GLY A 502 -6.47 19.98 4.85
N TYR A 503 -7.58 19.39 4.41
CA TYR A 503 -8.00 19.42 3.00
C TYR A 503 -8.30 20.84 2.50
N ILE A 504 -8.98 21.66 3.31
CA ILE A 504 -9.24 23.08 3.00
C ILE A 504 -7.92 23.84 2.79
N LEU A 505 -6.91 23.61 3.63
CA LEU A 505 -5.61 24.28 3.51
C LEU A 505 -4.89 23.88 2.22
N ILE A 506 -5.01 22.63 1.78
CA ILE A 506 -4.46 22.15 0.50
C ILE A 506 -5.17 22.83 -0.68
N ASP A 507 -6.51 22.91 -0.65
CA ASP A 507 -7.30 23.60 -1.68
C ASP A 507 -6.94 25.08 -1.80
N ILE A 508 -6.83 25.76 -0.64
CA ILE A 508 -6.38 27.15 -0.56
C ILE A 508 -4.97 27.27 -1.14
N TYR A 509 -4.04 26.39 -0.77
CA TYR A 509 -2.69 26.39 -1.32
C TYR A 509 -2.69 26.33 -2.86
N TYR A 510 -3.43 25.40 -3.46
CA TYR A 510 -3.49 25.29 -4.92
C TYR A 510 -4.12 26.51 -5.57
N CYS A 511 -5.19 27.06 -4.98
CA CYS A 511 -5.83 28.28 -5.47
C CYS A 511 -4.87 29.49 -5.39
N LEU A 512 -4.22 29.71 -4.24
CA LEU A 512 -3.26 30.80 -4.05
C LEU A 512 -2.07 30.65 -5.00
N ARG A 513 -1.53 29.44 -5.12
CA ARG A 513 -0.41 29.14 -6.01
C ARG A 513 -0.74 29.47 -7.47
N VAL A 514 -1.89 29.02 -7.97
CA VAL A 514 -2.30 29.29 -9.36
C VAL A 514 -2.58 30.78 -9.56
N ARG A 515 -3.25 31.43 -8.60
CA ARG A 515 -3.65 32.84 -8.70
C ARG A 515 -2.48 33.82 -8.59
N PHE A 516 -1.53 33.57 -7.70
CA PHE A 516 -0.46 34.50 -7.34
C PHE A 516 0.91 34.13 -7.91
N ILE A 517 1.28 32.84 -7.89
CA ILE A 517 2.58 32.38 -8.39
C ILE A 517 2.53 32.13 -9.90
N GLU A 518 1.50 31.40 -10.37
CA GLU A 518 1.31 31.15 -11.80
C GLU A 518 0.59 32.30 -12.52
N ARG A 519 0.00 33.24 -11.76
CA ARG A 519 -0.70 34.43 -12.28
C ARG A 519 -1.75 34.08 -13.33
N THR A 520 -2.41 32.94 -13.16
CA THR A 520 -3.44 32.42 -14.07
C THR A 520 -4.81 32.48 -13.39
N PRO A 521 -5.91 32.83 -14.11
CA PRO A 521 -7.26 32.76 -13.55
C PRO A 521 -7.60 31.33 -13.10
N LEU A 522 -8.31 31.17 -11.98
CA LEU A 522 -8.66 29.83 -11.43
C LEU A 522 -9.54 29.02 -12.41
N ALA A 523 -10.38 29.70 -13.20
CA ALA A 523 -11.18 29.07 -14.24
C ALA A 523 -10.30 28.35 -15.28
N SER A 524 -9.26 29.03 -15.77
CA SER A 524 -8.36 28.48 -16.79
C SER A 524 -7.19 27.70 -16.20
N GLY A 525 -6.86 27.86 -14.92
CA GLY A 525 -5.69 27.25 -14.29
C GLY A 525 -5.99 26.04 -13.42
N LEU A 526 -7.22 25.89 -12.93
CA LEU A 526 -7.69 24.75 -12.13
C LEU A 526 -9.02 24.16 -12.63
N GLY A 527 -9.64 24.76 -13.66
CA GLY A 527 -10.96 24.34 -14.10
C GLY A 527 -12.08 24.77 -13.14
N LEU A 528 -11.92 25.88 -12.42
CA LEU A 528 -12.90 26.46 -11.48
C LEU A 528 -13.64 27.66 -12.11
N PRO A 529 -14.55 27.47 -13.08
CA PRO A 529 -15.30 28.57 -13.68
C PRO A 529 -16.27 29.19 -12.67
N LYS A 530 -16.45 30.52 -12.77
CA LYS A 530 -17.34 31.28 -11.87
C LYS A 530 -18.83 31.20 -12.23
N GLU A 531 -19.13 30.78 -13.45
CA GLU A 531 -20.49 30.76 -13.99
C GLU A 531 -21.24 29.49 -13.57
N HIS A 532 -22.53 29.65 -13.23
CA HIS A 532 -23.47 28.56 -12.96
C HIS A 532 -22.96 27.50 -11.96
N ILE A 533 -22.15 27.91 -10.96
CA ILE A 533 -21.57 27.00 -9.96
C ILE A 533 -22.66 26.11 -9.33
N PRO A 534 -23.81 26.61 -8.84
CA PRO A 534 -24.81 25.76 -8.19
C PRO A 534 -25.36 24.67 -9.13
N ARG A 535 -25.67 25.02 -10.38
CA ARG A 535 -26.18 24.07 -11.37
C ARG A 535 -25.15 22.98 -11.71
N ARG A 536 -23.88 23.36 -11.86
CA ARG A 536 -22.77 22.45 -12.14
C ARG A 536 -22.50 21.52 -10.96
N TYR A 537 -22.51 22.07 -9.76
CA TYR A 537 -22.35 21.31 -8.52
C TYR A 537 -23.51 20.31 -8.34
N LEU A 538 -24.76 20.74 -8.54
CA LEU A 538 -25.94 19.86 -8.48
C LEU A 538 -25.89 18.74 -9.53
N THR A 539 -25.35 19.03 -10.73
CA THR A 539 -25.13 18.00 -11.76
C THR A 539 -24.13 16.95 -11.27
N GLY A 540 -23.06 17.38 -10.59
CA GLY A 540 -22.10 16.47 -9.97
C GLY A 540 -22.71 15.64 -8.84
N ILE A 541 -23.49 16.27 -7.95
CA ILE A 541 -24.23 15.57 -6.88
C ILE A 541 -25.10 14.45 -7.48
N ALA A 542 -25.91 14.78 -8.50
CA ALA A 542 -26.76 13.82 -9.17
C ALA A 542 -25.95 12.69 -9.82
N ALA A 543 -24.82 13.01 -10.45
CA ALA A 543 -23.94 12.01 -11.05
C ALA A 543 -23.37 11.04 -10.00
N GLY A 544 -22.85 11.56 -8.87
CA GLY A 544 -22.33 10.73 -7.78
C GLY A 544 -23.39 9.81 -7.18
N LEU A 545 -24.60 10.33 -6.93
CA LEU A 545 -25.74 9.56 -6.44
C LEU A 545 -26.17 8.45 -7.42
N VAL A 546 -26.23 8.75 -8.73
CA VAL A 546 -26.61 7.75 -9.74
C VAL A 546 -25.54 6.65 -9.84
N LEU A 547 -24.26 7.02 -9.83
CA LEU A 547 -23.17 6.06 -9.90
C LEU A 547 -23.18 5.13 -8.69
N MET A 548 -23.11 5.68 -7.47
CA MET A 548 -23.06 4.87 -6.26
C MET A 548 -24.38 4.15 -5.97
N GLY A 549 -25.52 4.78 -6.27
CA GLY A 549 -26.83 4.15 -6.17
C GLY A 549 -26.97 2.95 -7.12
N SER A 550 -26.37 3.00 -8.32
CA SER A 550 -26.35 1.86 -9.23
C SER A 550 -25.50 0.70 -8.70
N VAL A 551 -24.35 1.00 -8.08
CA VAL A 551 -23.49 -0.01 -7.43
C VAL A 551 -24.26 -0.68 -6.30
N PHE A 552 -24.87 0.11 -5.41
CA PHE A 552 -25.67 -0.39 -4.31
C PHE A 552 -26.85 -1.25 -4.79
N ALA A 553 -27.57 -0.80 -5.82
CA ALA A 553 -28.67 -1.58 -6.41
C ALA A 553 -28.20 -2.93 -6.95
N ILE A 554 -27.04 -2.99 -7.64
CA ILE A 554 -26.46 -4.27 -8.11
C ILE A 554 -26.17 -5.18 -6.93
N LEU A 555 -25.56 -4.68 -5.86
CA LEU A 555 -25.19 -5.48 -4.69
C LEU A 555 -26.41 -6.02 -3.93
N VAL A 556 -27.48 -5.23 -3.81
CA VAL A 556 -28.74 -5.67 -3.20
C VAL A 556 -29.47 -6.67 -4.08
N ILE A 557 -29.61 -6.41 -5.38
CA ILE A 557 -30.33 -7.30 -6.33
C ILE A 557 -29.61 -8.64 -6.48
N SER A 558 -28.27 -8.64 -6.47
CA SER A 558 -27.46 -9.86 -6.53
C SER A 558 -27.37 -10.61 -5.19
N GLY A 559 -28.04 -10.12 -4.14
CA GLY A 559 -28.06 -10.74 -2.81
C GLY A 559 -26.73 -10.65 -2.06
N GLN A 560 -25.79 -9.82 -2.51
CA GLN A 560 -24.49 -9.64 -1.87
C GLN A 560 -24.59 -8.78 -0.60
N ILE A 561 -25.59 -7.89 -0.54
CA ILE A 561 -25.87 -7.04 0.63
C ILE A 561 -27.35 -7.16 0.99
N LYS A 562 -27.64 -7.23 2.28
CA LYS A 562 -29.00 -7.16 2.86
C LYS A 562 -29.16 -5.87 3.65
N VAL A 563 -30.27 -5.18 3.43
CA VAL A 563 -30.65 -4.00 4.23
C VAL A 563 -31.35 -4.48 5.50
N THR A 564 -30.81 -4.12 6.66
CA THR A 564 -31.29 -4.58 7.96
C THR A 564 -32.05 -3.51 8.75
N GLY A 565 -31.86 -2.23 8.41
CA GLY A 565 -32.57 -1.15 9.08
C GLY A 565 -32.29 0.23 8.49
N PHE A 566 -32.98 1.22 9.07
CA PHE A 566 -32.87 2.63 8.70
C PHE A 566 -32.85 3.50 9.96
N GLY A 567 -32.02 4.54 9.95
CA GLY A 567 -32.02 5.58 10.97
C GLY A 567 -30.61 5.92 11.45
N ILE A 568 -30.49 7.07 12.11
CA ILE A 568 -29.27 7.49 12.80
C ILE A 568 -29.64 7.72 14.26
N ALA A 569 -28.92 7.06 15.18
CA ALA A 569 -29.08 7.33 16.61
C ALA A 569 -28.77 8.80 16.90
N ALA A 570 -29.57 9.45 17.76
CA ALA A 570 -29.43 10.89 18.06
C ALA A 570 -28.01 11.26 18.53
N ALA A 571 -27.35 10.36 19.27
CA ALA A 571 -25.96 10.52 19.72
C ALA A 571 -24.94 10.60 18.57
N ASN A 572 -25.25 10.03 17.41
CA ASN A 572 -24.37 9.97 16.24
C ASN A 572 -24.63 11.09 15.23
N ILE A 573 -25.61 11.98 15.47
CA ILE A 573 -25.89 13.13 14.59
C ILE A 573 -24.66 14.04 14.43
N PRO A 574 -23.91 14.41 15.49
CA PRO A 574 -22.71 15.23 15.33
C PRO A 574 -21.63 14.56 14.46
N LEU A 575 -21.46 13.24 14.60
CA LEU A 575 -20.52 12.47 13.79
C LEU A 575 -20.95 12.44 12.31
N PHE A 576 -22.24 12.20 12.05
CA PHE A 576 -22.81 12.23 10.70
C PHE A 576 -22.61 13.59 10.02
N LEU A 577 -22.85 14.70 10.73
CA LEU A 577 -22.63 16.05 10.21
C LEU A 577 -21.14 16.33 9.96
N ALA A 578 -20.24 15.84 10.81
CA ALA A 578 -18.80 15.97 10.62
C ALA A 578 -18.33 15.21 9.36
N PHE A 579 -18.90 14.03 9.07
CA PHE A 579 -18.63 13.30 7.83
C PHE A 579 -19.03 14.08 6.57
N ILE A 580 -20.17 14.78 6.58
CA ILE A 580 -20.58 15.63 5.44
C ILE A 580 -19.50 16.67 5.14
N VAL A 581 -18.99 17.35 6.17
CA VAL A 581 -17.93 18.36 6.02
C VAL A 581 -16.63 17.71 5.53
N MET A 582 -16.26 16.56 6.09
CA MET A 582 -15.05 15.84 5.72
C MET A 582 -15.08 15.40 4.25
N TRP A 583 -16.12 14.69 3.81
CA TRP A 583 -16.25 14.23 2.42
C TRP A 583 -16.36 15.36 1.41
N LEU A 584 -16.94 16.49 1.81
CA LEU A 584 -17.02 17.68 0.97
C LEU A 584 -15.63 18.19 0.59
N PHE A 585 -14.74 18.32 1.57
CA PHE A 585 -13.40 18.87 1.34
C PHE A 585 -12.38 17.82 0.91
N GLN A 586 -12.48 16.57 1.38
CA GLN A 586 -11.62 15.48 0.94
C GLN A 586 -11.79 15.21 -0.56
N GLY A 587 -13.03 15.01 -1.04
CA GLY A 587 -13.31 14.80 -2.46
C GLY A 587 -12.93 16.02 -3.33
N ALA A 588 -13.15 17.25 -2.83
CA ALA A 588 -12.71 18.45 -3.54
C ALA A 588 -11.19 18.53 -3.66
N CYS A 589 -10.46 18.28 -2.57
CA CYS A 589 -9.00 18.32 -2.52
C CYS A 589 -8.36 17.34 -3.50
N GLU A 590 -8.83 16.09 -3.54
CA GLU A 590 -8.30 15.09 -4.46
C GLU A 590 -8.54 15.47 -5.92
N GLU A 591 -9.74 15.95 -6.27
CA GLU A 591 -10.02 16.36 -7.64
C GLU A 591 -9.26 17.64 -8.05
N ILE A 592 -9.17 18.64 -7.18
CA ILE A 592 -8.38 19.86 -7.42
C ILE A 592 -6.90 19.51 -7.58
N MET A 593 -6.36 18.61 -6.77
CA MET A 593 -4.96 18.20 -6.81
C MET A 593 -4.61 17.40 -8.07
N PHE A 594 -5.37 16.34 -8.37
CA PHE A 594 -5.03 15.42 -9.46
C PHE A 594 -5.54 15.90 -10.83
N ARG A 595 -6.78 16.40 -10.92
CA ARG A 595 -7.42 16.75 -12.21
C ARG A 595 -7.42 18.25 -12.45
N GLY A 596 -7.60 19.08 -11.41
CA GLY A 596 -7.55 20.53 -11.53
C GLY A 596 -6.12 21.05 -11.73
N TYR A 597 -5.19 20.54 -10.93
CA TYR A 597 -3.81 21.00 -10.91
C TYR A 597 -2.91 20.14 -11.80
N MET A 598 -2.68 18.87 -11.44
CA MET A 598 -1.65 18.07 -12.09
C MET A 598 -1.94 17.73 -13.57
N MET A 599 -3.16 17.29 -13.89
CA MET A 599 -3.53 16.88 -15.25
C MET A 599 -3.27 17.97 -16.31
N PRO A 600 -3.70 19.25 -16.15
CA PRO A 600 -3.37 20.33 -17.09
C PRO A 600 -1.88 20.56 -17.32
N ARG A 601 -1.07 20.50 -16.26
CA ARG A 601 0.39 20.73 -16.36
C ARG A 601 1.08 19.61 -17.13
N ILE A 602 0.69 18.36 -16.87
CA ILE A 602 1.23 17.21 -17.60
C ILE A 602 0.72 17.22 -19.05
N ALA A 603 -0.55 17.56 -19.26
CA ALA A 603 -1.17 17.62 -20.58
C ALA A 603 -0.51 18.66 -21.49
N ALA A 604 -0.18 19.83 -20.95
CA ALA A 604 0.48 20.90 -21.70
C ALA A 604 1.88 20.52 -22.21
N ARG A 605 2.55 19.53 -21.60
CA ARG A 605 3.92 19.13 -21.96
C ARG A 605 3.99 17.78 -22.68
N TYR A 606 3.17 16.81 -22.26
CA TYR A 606 3.24 15.43 -22.72
C TYR A 606 1.96 14.97 -23.46
N GLY A 607 0.93 15.81 -23.52
CA GLY A 607 -0.36 15.49 -24.11
C GLY A 607 -1.36 14.89 -23.11
N LEU A 608 -2.64 14.85 -23.50
CA LEU A 608 -3.75 14.45 -22.64
C LEU A 608 -3.66 13.01 -22.14
N ILE A 609 -3.28 12.06 -23.01
CA ILE A 609 -3.27 10.63 -22.65
C ILE A 609 -2.28 10.35 -21.51
N PRO A 610 -1.00 10.78 -21.58
CA PRO A 610 -0.09 10.65 -20.45
C PRO A 610 -0.55 11.39 -19.20
N ALA A 611 -1.24 12.53 -19.35
CA ALA A 611 -1.76 13.29 -18.22
C ALA A 611 -2.81 12.52 -17.42
N ILE A 612 -3.81 11.95 -18.12
CA ILE A 612 -4.84 11.10 -17.51
C ILE A 612 -4.17 9.87 -16.86
N ALA A 613 -3.28 9.19 -17.59
CA ALA A 613 -2.63 7.98 -17.08
C ALA A 613 -1.83 8.25 -15.79
N VAL A 614 -1.03 9.32 -15.75
CA VAL A 614 -0.24 9.68 -14.57
C VAL A 614 -1.13 10.13 -13.41
N SER A 615 -2.17 10.94 -13.67
CA SER A 615 -3.06 11.39 -12.59
C SER A 615 -3.87 10.25 -12.00
N SER A 616 -4.33 9.32 -12.82
CA SER A 616 -5.07 8.16 -12.34
C SER A 616 -4.22 7.16 -11.58
N LEU A 617 -2.99 6.94 -12.03
CA LEU A 617 -2.08 6.06 -11.32
C LEU A 617 -1.66 6.62 -9.96
N LEU A 618 -1.29 7.91 -9.89
CA LEU A 618 -0.91 8.51 -8.61
C LEU A 618 -2.07 8.62 -7.64
N PHE A 619 -3.29 8.91 -8.14
CA PHE A 619 -4.50 8.87 -7.34
C PHE A 619 -4.69 7.49 -6.69
N CYS A 620 -4.57 6.42 -7.48
CA CYS A 620 -4.69 5.06 -6.98
C CYS A 620 -3.59 4.71 -5.96
N LEU A 621 -2.34 5.12 -6.20
CA LEU A 621 -1.23 4.81 -5.32
C LEU A 621 -1.35 5.46 -3.94
N PHE A 622 -2.05 6.59 -3.84
CA PHE A 622 -2.32 7.23 -2.54
C PHE A 622 -3.26 6.40 -1.67
N HIS A 623 -4.03 5.50 -2.27
CA HIS A 623 -4.91 4.57 -1.58
C HIS A 623 -4.24 3.22 -1.31
N GLY A 624 -3.02 3.01 -1.81
CA GLY A 624 -2.33 1.73 -1.71
C GLY A 624 -2.07 1.28 -0.28
N MET A 625 -1.99 2.23 0.67
CA MET A 625 -1.80 1.94 2.10
C MET A 625 -3.11 1.84 2.89
N ASN A 626 -4.27 2.03 2.25
CA ASN A 626 -5.56 1.90 2.92
C ASN A 626 -5.87 0.43 3.21
N PRO A 627 -6.58 0.09 4.30
CA PRO A 627 -6.93 -1.29 4.64
C PRO A 627 -7.71 -1.99 3.53
N GLY A 628 -7.40 -3.26 3.27
CA GLY A 628 -8.11 -4.06 2.27
C GLY A 628 -7.75 -3.72 0.81
N PHE A 629 -6.69 -2.94 0.54
CA PHE A 629 -6.37 -2.53 -0.81
C PHE A 629 -6.03 -3.75 -1.69
N THR A 630 -6.81 -4.02 -2.73
CA THR A 630 -6.61 -5.18 -3.61
C THR A 630 -6.16 -4.78 -5.03
N VAL A 631 -5.73 -5.76 -5.83
CA VAL A 631 -5.50 -5.54 -7.27
C VAL A 631 -6.78 -5.12 -7.99
N LEU A 632 -7.94 -5.60 -7.56
CA LEU A 632 -9.22 -5.18 -8.14
C LEU A 632 -9.56 -3.74 -7.72
N ALA A 633 -9.27 -3.36 -6.47
CA ALA A 633 -9.35 -1.98 -6.00
C ALA A 633 -8.43 -1.06 -6.83
N LEU A 634 -7.19 -1.48 -7.10
CA LEU A 634 -6.26 -0.75 -7.98
C LEU A 634 -6.89 -0.47 -9.36
N ILE A 635 -7.42 -1.52 -10.00
CA ILE A 635 -8.06 -1.40 -11.32
C ILE A 635 -9.26 -0.45 -11.25
N ASN A 636 -10.12 -0.61 -10.26
CA ASN A 636 -11.33 0.19 -10.10
C ASN A 636 -11.02 1.66 -9.81
N LEU A 637 -10.08 1.97 -8.92
CA LEU A 637 -9.66 3.34 -8.63
C LEU A 637 -9.04 4.02 -9.86
N ILE A 638 -8.28 3.28 -10.68
CA ILE A 638 -7.81 3.79 -11.98
C ILE A 638 -9.00 4.08 -12.90
N LEU A 639 -9.98 3.17 -13.01
CA LEU A 639 -11.16 3.36 -13.87
C LEU A 639 -12.02 4.55 -13.42
N VAL A 640 -12.31 4.67 -12.12
CA VAL A 640 -13.05 5.80 -11.53
C VAL A 640 -12.26 7.09 -11.77
N SER A 641 -10.94 7.04 -11.62
CA SER A 641 -10.10 8.20 -11.87
C SER A 641 -10.10 8.64 -13.33
N VAL A 642 -10.05 7.69 -14.27
CA VAL A 642 -10.19 7.95 -15.71
C VAL A 642 -11.56 8.54 -16.02
N LEU A 643 -12.64 7.99 -15.44
CA LEU A 643 -13.99 8.53 -15.60
C LEU A 643 -14.07 10.01 -15.18
N PHE A 644 -13.58 10.35 -13.99
CA PHE A 644 -13.58 11.73 -13.50
C PHE A 644 -12.64 12.63 -14.34
N ALA A 645 -11.48 12.13 -14.76
CA ALA A 645 -10.60 12.87 -15.66
C ALA A 645 -11.28 13.18 -17.01
N LEU A 646 -12.03 12.23 -17.58
CA LEU A 646 -12.79 12.43 -18.81
C LEU A 646 -13.95 13.43 -18.61
N ILE A 647 -14.68 13.35 -17.50
CA ILE A 647 -15.73 14.32 -17.18
C ILE A 647 -15.11 15.72 -17.08
N ALA A 648 -14.08 15.90 -16.25
CA ALA A 648 -13.39 17.17 -16.06
C ALA A 648 -12.87 17.76 -17.39
N TYR A 649 -12.29 16.91 -18.25
CA TYR A 649 -11.82 17.29 -19.59
C TYR A 649 -12.95 17.72 -20.52
N PHE A 650 -14.04 16.95 -20.61
CA PHE A 650 -15.11 17.26 -21.56
C PHE A 650 -15.98 18.44 -21.13
N THR A 651 -16.15 18.63 -19.82
CA THR A 651 -16.95 19.72 -19.26
C THR A 651 -16.16 21.00 -19.01
N ASP A 652 -14.82 20.94 -19.07
CA ASP A 652 -13.95 22.03 -18.67
C ASP A 652 -14.35 22.58 -17.28
N ASN A 653 -14.65 21.66 -16.36
CA ASN A 653 -15.18 22.02 -15.06
C ASN A 653 -14.85 20.99 -13.97
N ILE A 654 -14.10 21.43 -12.95
CA ILE A 654 -13.74 20.61 -11.81
C ILE A 654 -14.87 20.51 -10.77
N TRP A 655 -15.75 21.52 -10.65
CA TRP A 655 -16.85 21.51 -9.67
C TRP A 655 -17.77 20.30 -9.81
N ILE A 656 -17.99 19.84 -11.04
CA ILE A 656 -18.83 18.67 -11.33
C ILE A 656 -18.19 17.42 -10.73
N VAL A 657 -16.89 17.21 -10.94
CA VAL A 657 -16.19 16.03 -10.43
C VAL A 657 -15.96 16.11 -8.92
N CYS A 658 -15.68 17.29 -8.36
CA CYS A 658 -15.61 17.47 -6.90
C CYS A 658 -16.93 17.06 -6.24
N ALA A 659 -18.06 17.55 -6.74
CA ALA A 659 -19.38 17.20 -6.21
C ALA A 659 -19.74 15.72 -6.42
N ALA A 660 -19.39 15.15 -7.58
CA ALA A 660 -19.62 13.74 -7.86
C ALA A 660 -18.81 12.84 -6.93
N HIS A 661 -17.54 13.18 -6.68
CA HIS A 661 -16.67 12.44 -5.78
C HIS A 661 -17.13 12.57 -4.32
N THR A 662 -17.42 13.78 -3.83
CA THR A 662 -18.02 13.98 -2.50
C THR A 662 -19.26 13.11 -2.31
N MET A 663 -20.18 13.12 -3.30
CA MET A 663 -21.40 12.31 -3.19
C MET A 663 -21.13 10.81 -3.34
N TRP A 664 -20.13 10.39 -4.11
CA TRP A 664 -19.73 9.00 -4.18
C TRP A 664 -19.36 8.47 -2.78
N ASN A 665 -18.43 9.15 -2.09
CA ASN A 665 -17.95 8.74 -0.78
C ASN A 665 -19.03 8.86 0.30
N PHE A 666 -19.74 9.99 0.34
CA PHE A 666 -20.80 10.22 1.33
C PHE A 666 -21.96 9.22 1.16
N THR A 667 -22.33 8.88 -0.08
CA THR A 667 -23.40 7.91 -0.32
C THR A 667 -22.96 6.50 0.05
N GLN A 668 -21.73 6.10 -0.33
CA GLN A 668 -21.19 4.78 0.01
C GLN A 668 -21.09 4.59 1.54
N GLY A 669 -20.42 5.52 2.23
CA GLY A 669 -20.17 5.43 3.66
C GLY A 669 -21.39 5.73 4.52
N ASN A 670 -21.94 6.94 4.40
CA ASN A 670 -22.90 7.45 5.39
C ASN A 670 -24.36 7.32 4.95
N ILE A 671 -24.65 7.09 3.67
CA ILE A 671 -26.01 6.72 3.27
C ILE A 671 -26.17 5.21 3.32
N PHE A 672 -25.27 4.44 2.68
CA PHE A 672 -25.39 2.99 2.56
C PHE A 672 -24.71 2.19 3.67
N GLY A 673 -23.81 2.77 4.47
CA GLY A 673 -23.15 2.04 5.55
C GLY A 673 -22.07 1.08 5.07
N LEU A 674 -21.41 1.38 3.94
CA LEU A 674 -20.37 0.55 3.34
C LEU A 674 -18.99 1.20 3.51
N GLU A 675 -17.96 0.39 3.68
CA GLU A 675 -16.56 0.83 3.77
C GLU A 675 -16.17 1.72 2.58
N VAL A 676 -15.47 2.83 2.83
CA VAL A 676 -15.01 3.78 1.80
C VAL A 676 -13.49 3.67 1.63
N SER A 677 -13.07 2.94 0.61
CA SER A 677 -11.66 2.62 0.35
C SER A 677 -10.93 2.14 1.61
N GLY A 678 -11.54 1.18 2.32
CA GLY A 678 -11.00 0.60 3.55
C GLY A 678 -11.22 1.39 4.84
N ASN A 679 -11.99 2.49 4.79
CA ASN A 679 -12.29 3.31 5.96
C ASN A 679 -13.75 3.18 6.37
N SER A 680 -13.96 2.88 7.66
CA SER A 680 -15.29 2.69 8.23
C SER A 680 -15.89 3.99 8.74
N GLY A 681 -16.99 4.40 8.13
CA GLY A 681 -17.85 5.43 8.66
C GLY A 681 -18.85 4.78 9.60
N ASN A 682 -18.52 4.65 10.89
CA ASN A 682 -19.37 4.02 11.93
C ASN A 682 -20.74 4.70 12.19
N VAL A 683 -21.24 5.50 11.24
CA VAL A 683 -22.56 6.11 11.22
C VAL A 683 -23.11 6.15 9.80
N SER A 684 -24.29 5.55 9.61
CA SER A 684 -24.99 5.53 8.32
C SER A 684 -26.50 5.68 8.48
N VAL A 685 -27.18 6.10 7.41
CA VAL A 685 -28.65 6.17 7.33
C VAL A 685 -29.27 4.79 7.12
N ILE A 686 -28.68 3.99 6.23
CA ILE A 686 -29.09 2.63 5.92
C ILE A 686 -28.10 1.69 6.59
N HIS A 687 -28.62 0.70 7.31
CA HIS A 687 -27.81 -0.36 7.90
C HIS A 687 -27.81 -1.57 6.96
N THR A 688 -26.61 -2.07 6.69
CA THR A 688 -26.37 -3.14 5.73
C THR A 688 -25.53 -4.23 6.33
N GLU A 689 -25.86 -5.48 6.00
CA GLU A 689 -25.08 -6.66 6.33
C GLU A 689 -24.74 -7.44 5.05
N LEU A 690 -23.68 -8.23 5.10
CA LEU A 690 -23.34 -9.13 4.00
C LEU A 690 -24.42 -10.22 3.84
N GLY A 691 -24.80 -10.47 2.60
CA GLY A 691 -25.73 -11.55 2.28
C GLY A 691 -25.13 -12.94 2.49
N GLN A 692 -25.99 -13.95 2.64
CA GLN A 692 -25.53 -15.35 2.67
C GLN A 692 -24.91 -15.70 1.31
N GLY A 693 -23.62 -16.07 1.30
CA GLY A 693 -22.86 -16.29 0.07
C GLY A 693 -22.31 -15.03 -0.59
N ALA A 694 -22.22 -13.91 0.15
CA ALA A 694 -21.50 -12.73 -0.32
C ALA A 694 -20.03 -13.07 -0.60
N THR A 695 -19.49 -12.50 -1.69
CA THR A 695 -18.10 -12.74 -2.11
C THR A 695 -17.33 -11.43 -2.12
N ALA A 696 -16.10 -11.45 -1.59
CA ALA A 696 -15.20 -10.31 -1.63
C ALA A 696 -14.96 -9.81 -3.07
N LEU A 697 -15.05 -10.70 -4.07
CA LEU A 697 -14.94 -10.33 -5.48
C LEU A 697 -16.06 -9.37 -5.94
N MET A 698 -17.29 -9.54 -5.44
CA MET A 698 -18.42 -8.68 -5.80
C MET A 698 -18.53 -7.46 -4.88
N THR A 699 -18.35 -7.65 -3.58
CA THR A 699 -18.51 -6.60 -2.56
C THR A 699 -17.26 -5.75 -2.36
N GLY A 700 -16.10 -6.24 -2.79
CA GLY A 700 -14.79 -5.62 -2.57
C GLY A 700 -14.17 -5.87 -1.20
N GLY A 701 -14.74 -6.78 -0.40
CA GLY A 701 -14.18 -7.19 0.90
C GLY A 701 -14.08 -6.03 1.89
N THR A 702 -13.01 -6.03 2.68
CA THR A 702 -12.69 -4.98 3.67
C THR A 702 -12.46 -3.59 3.05
N PHE A 703 -12.12 -3.50 1.75
CA PHE A 703 -12.00 -2.23 1.04
C PHE A 703 -13.35 -1.54 0.79
N GLY A 704 -14.43 -2.31 0.78
CA GLY A 704 -15.76 -1.88 0.33
C GLY A 704 -15.97 -1.97 -1.18
N PRO A 705 -17.14 -1.52 -1.70
CA PRO A 705 -17.57 -1.73 -3.09
C PRO A 705 -16.56 -1.35 -4.16
N GLU A 706 -15.69 -0.38 -3.88
CA GLU A 706 -14.60 0.09 -4.75
C GLU A 706 -13.59 -1.01 -5.06
N GLY A 707 -13.47 -2.02 -4.21
CA GLY A 707 -12.66 -3.21 -4.45
C GLY A 707 -13.37 -4.31 -5.25
N GLY A 708 -14.65 -4.14 -5.59
CA GLY A 708 -15.50 -5.20 -6.14
C GLY A 708 -15.91 -5.01 -7.61
N LEU A 709 -16.41 -6.09 -8.22
CA LEU A 709 -16.85 -6.09 -9.63
C LEU A 709 -18.07 -5.19 -9.88
N ALA A 710 -18.90 -4.91 -8.88
CA ALA A 710 -20.04 -4.02 -9.03
C ALA A 710 -19.61 -2.60 -9.48
N VAL A 711 -18.54 -2.07 -8.87
CA VAL A 711 -17.95 -0.78 -9.28
C VAL A 711 -17.31 -0.88 -10.66
N THR A 712 -16.65 -2.00 -10.99
CA THR A 712 -16.08 -2.21 -12.33
C THR A 712 -17.15 -2.07 -13.42
N ILE A 713 -18.29 -2.75 -13.25
CA ILE A 713 -19.40 -2.76 -14.23
C ILE A 713 -19.95 -1.34 -14.41
N VAL A 714 -20.32 -0.68 -13.30
CA VAL A 714 -20.92 0.66 -13.35
C VAL A 714 -19.96 1.68 -13.96
N THR A 715 -18.68 1.62 -13.59
CA THR A 715 -17.68 2.56 -14.08
C THR A 715 -17.39 2.39 -15.57
N LEU A 716 -17.30 1.14 -16.07
CA LEU A 716 -17.13 0.88 -17.51
C LEU A 716 -18.32 1.39 -18.33
N VAL A 717 -19.54 1.17 -17.85
CA VAL A 717 -20.77 1.70 -18.47
C VAL A 717 -20.74 3.23 -18.47
N ALA A 718 -20.40 3.85 -17.34
CA ALA A 718 -20.31 5.31 -17.24
C ALA A 718 -19.27 5.91 -18.20
N ILE A 719 -18.09 5.29 -18.31
CA ILE A 719 -17.06 5.69 -19.29
C ILE A 719 -17.62 5.59 -20.71
N ALA A 720 -18.27 4.48 -21.07
CA ALA A 720 -18.86 4.32 -22.39
C ALA A 720 -19.93 5.39 -22.68
N VAL A 721 -20.81 5.69 -21.72
CA VAL A 721 -21.82 6.74 -21.83
C VAL A 721 -21.19 8.11 -22.03
N VAL A 722 -20.18 8.48 -21.23
CA VAL A 722 -19.47 9.76 -21.36
C VAL A 722 -18.83 9.90 -22.74
N LEU A 723 -18.19 8.83 -23.25
CA LEU A 723 -17.59 8.80 -24.58
C LEU A 723 -18.64 8.96 -25.70
N VAL A 724 -19.79 8.29 -25.60
CA VAL A 724 -20.88 8.38 -26.59
C VAL A 724 -21.50 9.78 -26.60
N LEU A 725 -21.81 10.34 -25.43
CA LEU A 725 -22.37 11.69 -25.31
C LEU A 725 -21.44 12.73 -25.93
N PHE A 726 -20.12 12.57 -25.74
CA PHE A 726 -19.15 13.48 -26.33
C PHE A 726 -19.03 13.33 -27.86
N ARG A 727 -19.06 12.10 -28.39
CA ARG A 727 -19.08 11.87 -29.85
C ARG A 727 -20.31 12.49 -30.53
N LYS A 728 -21.49 12.41 -29.90
CA LYS A 728 -22.72 13.06 -30.41
C LYS A 728 -22.60 14.58 -30.43
N LYS A 729 -22.07 15.19 -29.36
CA LYS A 729 -21.87 16.64 -29.26
C LYS A 729 -20.88 17.19 -30.30
N THR A 730 -19.85 16.42 -30.64
CA THR A 730 -18.85 16.78 -31.67
C THR A 730 -19.33 16.49 -33.10
N GLY A 731 -20.16 15.47 -33.31
CA GLY A 731 -20.77 15.15 -34.61
C GLY A 731 -21.83 16.16 -35.07
N CYS A 732 -22.60 16.74 -34.15
CA CYS A 732 -23.66 17.70 -34.49
C CYS A 732 -23.14 19.07 -34.98
N GLY A 733 -21.86 19.39 -34.73
CA GLY A 733 -21.21 20.63 -35.16
C GLY A 733 -20.77 20.67 -36.63
N LYS A 734 -20.86 19.55 -37.37
CA LYS A 734 -20.46 19.48 -38.79
C LYS A 734 -21.58 19.77 -39.79
N ILE A 735 -22.83 19.97 -39.36
CA ILE A 735 -23.99 20.14 -40.26
C ILE A 735 -24.32 21.62 -40.54
N SER A 736 -23.69 22.59 -39.87
CA SER A 736 -23.92 24.02 -40.12
C SER A 736 -22.75 24.69 -40.84
N ARG A 737 -22.42 24.22 -42.05
CA ARG A 737 -21.72 25.05 -43.04
C ARG A 737 -22.68 25.21 -44.22
N LYS A 738 -23.59 26.17 -44.09
CA LYS A 738 -24.39 26.65 -45.23
C LYS A 738 -23.42 27.03 -46.33
N GLU A 739 -23.61 26.41 -47.48
CA GLU A 739 -23.08 26.81 -48.77
C GLU A 739 -23.35 28.31 -48.96
N THR A 740 -22.28 29.10 -49.04
CA THR A 740 -22.33 30.40 -49.72
C THR A 740 -22.03 30.13 -51.18
N PRO A 741 -22.92 30.50 -52.13
CA PRO A 741 -22.66 30.32 -53.55
C PRO A 741 -21.50 31.23 -53.96
N GLU A 742 -20.55 30.68 -54.69
CA GLU A 742 -19.51 31.44 -55.39
C GLU A 742 -20.15 32.36 -56.42
N GLY A 743 -19.75 33.63 -56.41
CA GLY A 743 -20.05 34.65 -57.41
C GLY A 743 -18.82 35.53 -57.61
#